data_AF-A0A139WCQ9-F1
#
_entry.id   AF-A0A139WCQ9-F1
#
_cell.length_a   1.000
_cell.length_b   1.000
_cell.length_c   1.000
_cell.angle_alpha   90.00
_cell.angle_beta   90.00
_cell.angle_gamma   90.00
#
_symmetry.space_group_name_H-M   'P 1'
#
loop_
_entity.id
_entity.type
_entity.pdbx_description
1 polymer ?
#
loop_
_entity_poly.entity_id
_entity_poly.type
_entity_poly.pdbx_seq_one_letter_code
_entity_poly.pdbx_strand_id
1 'polypeptide(L)'
;MCEKSDETRCNLTNILMQLRRHLSVNHNVAALSQRFGALNSNLERVNFVEELIKSAEITIELQKDVKNDEIATKYREKGNEMYKKRKLKEAWEFYTKSVCFAEENSTNLGLAYANRSAVLFELNLHKQCLKDIKRALNHNYPEHLKSKLFVREKNSKNTAIEETCPHEAIPIVTNNNPNIQSASACIAVREEENWGRFVVATRDIKVGEVLAVEKPLVTLVVNELSNHCHECVSLCYNLIPCKTCTQAMYCSESCRDYAFDMYHKYECSILATLRFLQFDKLKLFALKISLQYNDLGETSDLLYRSDRYREIHNLVTNTTKRSVPDLFERATAAALIYDLVKTHTNFFSAFNQNNFKEILLLHMQTGPSNFHEIVELVPNSRGIYEPEEIASGAFAFLSLLNHSCCPNVARFSYGSTLVLRAIQNIQEGEQCFDNYGYHFALMDKSERKKHLQSQYYFNCVCQACEKNWPLFDSLPSFNSHEIEDSVFLKLSSGDVETAVTVAGDLCTKLGELQKLQPCKDFCQLQEIVKQYIVSVVPPKWFGGGTAVPQCAVWSTAPAQPVAKMQLIYFFTLFSFAVSEDLKLTILHNNDLHSRFEETSRNSGTCKDKKECVGGFARTAHEIRRFRTESGDNPVLFLNAGDTYVGTAWFAVHKWKICVEFLNLLKPDVMSLGNHEFDFGVSSLAPFVKNAQFPIVAANLDFTKEPSLSEIKKSVVIDISGRKVGIVGHLTPDTRIMSQPGAVEFLDVVESVKNETQVLDAAGVKIIIVLGHSGYDMDLKIAADVPLADVVIGGHTNTFLWNGAQPDLEKPEDMYPKVVVQKGGKKVPVVQAYAYAKYLGVLNVTFDGQGDLVGFQGQPIFLDNGIVQDQDVLDLLEKYRPAVDEINKEVVGKSAVVLDASANKCRVVECNIGNLIADSFVYYMAGQYAGPGWTDTPIGLINGGSIRTIIDPSVHGGNITRGELMGTLPFDNQVVSFKLTGSQILKTLEIGARSNGETSKGEFLQFSGLHVVYNKKKPAFERVVSVKVRCGNCSVPLYEPLDPKKTYGVVTASFLTNGGDGHEVLANAPNKKVQDLGDVDTVVWYLKRQTEVYPEEQGRIKFVESEGGNTPSGATRTFGVLALVLTLVTKVVIV
;
A
#
# COMPACT_ATOMS: atom_id res chain seq x y z
N MET A 1 5.01 15.01 29.44
CA MET A 1 3.98 14.25 30.18
C MET A 1 2.88 13.82 29.22
N CYS A 2 2.57 12.52 29.12
CA CYS A 2 1.46 12.01 28.29
C CYS A 2 0.24 11.65 29.16
N GLU A 3 -0.41 12.67 29.75
CA GLU A 3 -1.58 12.42 30.60
C GLU A 3 -2.85 12.11 29.82
N LYS A 4 -3.12 10.80 29.67
CA LYS A 4 -4.47 10.18 29.78
C LYS A 4 -5.66 10.86 29.07
N SER A 5 -5.48 11.27 27.82
CA SER A 5 -6.59 11.41 26.86
C SER A 5 -6.11 11.08 25.44
N ASP A 6 -6.89 10.26 24.74
CA ASP A 6 -6.70 9.77 23.36
C ASP A 6 -5.46 8.92 23.05
N GLU A 7 -5.68 7.74 22.44
CA GLU A 7 -4.62 6.82 21.96
C GLU A 7 -3.94 7.32 20.67
N THR A 8 -3.49 8.57 20.64
CA THR A 8 -2.62 9.08 19.59
C THR A 8 -1.23 8.42 19.71
N ARG A 9 -1.06 7.28 19.02
CA ARG A 9 0.15 6.44 19.06
C ARG A 9 1.42 7.29 18.95
N CYS A 10 2.21 7.33 20.02
CA CYS A 10 3.54 7.91 19.97
C CYS A 10 4.42 7.01 19.08
N ASN A 11 4.96 7.58 18.00
CA ASN A 11 5.87 6.93 17.08
C ASN A 11 7.01 7.88 16.70
N LEU A 12 8.04 7.37 16.03
CA LEU A 12 9.21 8.19 15.65
C LEU A 12 8.82 9.45 14.86
N THR A 13 7.83 9.37 13.97
CA THR A 13 7.31 10.50 13.20
C THR A 13 6.72 11.59 14.09
N ASN A 14 5.91 11.22 15.08
CA ASN A 14 5.30 12.16 16.03
C ASN A 14 6.36 12.82 16.92
N ILE A 15 7.41 12.09 17.32
CA ILE A 15 8.56 12.66 18.07
C ILE A 15 9.35 13.65 17.19
N LEU A 16 9.59 13.33 15.92
CA LEU A 16 10.21 14.26 14.96
C LEU A 16 9.37 15.52 14.72
N MET A 17 8.03 15.40 14.71
CA MET A 17 7.13 16.55 14.64
C MET A 17 7.18 17.40 15.93
N GLN A 18 7.26 16.80 17.11
CA GLN A 18 7.43 17.51 18.38
C GLN A 18 8.78 18.26 18.43
N LEU A 19 9.88 17.60 18.05
CA LEU A 19 11.19 18.24 17.90
C LEU A 19 11.12 19.41 16.90
N ARG A 20 10.53 19.21 15.72
CA ARG A 20 10.38 20.27 14.71
C ARG A 20 9.59 21.47 15.26
N ARG A 21 8.52 21.24 16.02
CA ARG A 21 7.73 22.29 16.69
C ARG A 21 8.58 23.05 17.71
N HIS A 22 9.24 22.35 18.64
CA HIS A 22 10.11 22.96 19.64
C HIS A 22 11.24 23.81 19.00
N LEU A 23 11.88 23.28 17.96
CA LEU A 23 12.91 23.98 17.20
C LEU A 23 12.36 25.26 16.54
N SER A 24 11.15 25.22 15.96
CA SER A 24 10.54 26.39 15.31
C SER A 24 10.08 27.49 16.26
N VAL A 25 9.87 27.20 17.54
CA VAL A 25 9.48 28.20 18.55
C VAL A 25 10.71 28.87 19.17
N ASN A 26 11.78 28.10 19.45
CA ASN A 26 12.89 28.59 20.27
C ASN A 26 14.16 28.98 19.49
N HIS A 27 14.33 28.54 18.24
CA HIS A 27 15.61 28.61 17.54
C HIS A 27 15.50 28.92 16.03
N ASN A 28 16.59 29.46 15.46
CA ASN A 28 16.74 29.53 14.00
C ASN A 28 17.00 28.11 13.45
N VAL A 29 15.95 27.50 12.88
CA VAL A 29 15.96 26.15 12.33
C VAL A 29 17.04 25.98 11.24
N ALA A 30 17.32 27.00 10.43
CA ALA A 30 18.36 26.93 9.40
C ALA A 30 19.76 26.88 10.04
N ALA A 31 20.02 27.68 11.07
CA ALA A 31 21.29 27.68 11.79
C ALA A 31 21.54 26.35 12.54
N LEU A 32 20.50 25.72 13.09
CA LEU A 32 20.64 24.40 13.73
C LEU A 32 20.79 23.26 12.70
N SER A 33 20.10 23.33 11.56
CA SER A 33 20.31 22.40 10.44
C SER A 33 21.77 22.48 9.93
N GLN A 34 22.31 23.69 9.78
CA GLN A 34 23.71 23.92 9.44
C GLN A 34 24.67 23.41 10.52
N ARG A 35 24.41 23.70 11.80
CA ARG A 35 25.22 23.22 12.93
C ARG A 35 25.26 21.68 13.00
N PHE A 36 24.12 21.01 12.81
CA PHE A 36 24.05 19.54 12.79
C PHE A 36 24.73 18.94 11.57
N GLY A 37 24.54 19.53 10.39
CA GLY A 37 25.22 19.11 9.15
C GLY A 37 26.74 19.28 9.18
N ALA A 38 27.27 20.16 10.05
CA ALA A 38 28.70 20.37 10.27
C ALA A 38 29.32 19.47 11.35
N LEU A 39 28.55 18.59 12.01
CA LEU A 39 29.07 17.62 12.97
C LEU A 39 29.77 16.47 12.24
N ASN A 40 30.91 16.00 12.75
CA ASN A 40 31.80 15.10 12.02
C ASN A 40 31.61 13.64 12.41
N SER A 41 31.54 13.35 13.72
CA SER A 41 31.29 12.03 14.28
C SER A 41 29.80 11.69 14.39
N ASN A 42 29.47 10.41 14.62
CA ASN A 42 28.09 10.01 14.91
C ASN A 42 27.73 10.33 16.37
N LEU A 43 28.69 10.22 17.29
CA LEU A 43 28.57 10.61 18.70
C LEU A 43 28.09 12.07 18.85
N GLU A 44 28.71 13.02 18.14
CA GLU A 44 28.26 14.42 18.14
C GLU A 44 26.81 14.56 17.69
N ARG A 45 26.42 13.85 16.61
CA ARG A 45 25.05 13.89 16.07
C ARG A 45 24.02 13.32 17.06
N VAL A 46 24.31 12.21 17.72
CA VAL A 46 23.42 11.64 18.75
C VAL A 46 23.36 12.52 19.99
N ASN A 47 24.49 13.05 20.47
CA ASN A 47 24.53 13.98 21.61
C ASN A 47 23.72 15.26 21.34
N PHE A 48 23.87 15.85 20.14
CA PHE A 48 23.10 17.03 19.73
C PHE A 48 21.59 16.78 19.75
N VAL A 49 21.14 15.61 19.30
CA VAL A 49 19.70 15.27 19.31
C VAL A 49 19.23 14.87 20.72
N GLU A 50 20.06 14.28 21.57
CA GLU A 50 19.77 14.06 22.99
C GLU A 50 19.58 15.40 23.75
N GLU A 51 20.40 16.42 23.46
CA GLU A 51 20.22 17.77 24.00
C GLU A 51 18.86 18.37 23.58
N LEU A 52 18.46 18.21 22.30
CA LEU A 52 17.18 18.69 21.79
C LEU A 52 15.96 17.92 22.32
N ILE A 53 16.07 16.61 22.53
CA ILE A 53 14.99 15.81 23.15
C ILE A 53 14.75 16.27 24.60
N LYS A 54 15.82 16.58 25.33
CA LYS A 54 15.73 17.12 26.70
C LYS A 54 15.18 18.54 26.72
N SER A 55 15.63 19.44 25.84
CA SER A 55 15.10 20.81 25.79
C SER A 55 13.62 20.84 25.39
N ALA A 56 13.17 19.87 24.58
CA ALA A 56 11.78 19.69 24.19
C ALA A 56 10.92 18.91 25.21
N GLU A 57 11.49 18.49 26.36
CA GLU A 57 10.81 17.75 27.44
C GLU A 57 10.08 16.45 26.99
N ILE A 58 10.52 15.83 25.89
CA ILE A 58 9.88 14.63 25.34
C ILE A 58 10.40 13.38 26.08
N THR A 59 9.46 12.63 26.66
CA THR A 59 9.68 11.42 27.45
C THR A 59 8.94 10.25 26.82
N ILE A 60 9.60 9.09 26.67
CA ILE A 60 8.93 7.84 26.23
C ILE A 60 8.41 7.09 27.46
N GLU A 61 7.16 6.64 27.41
CA GLU A 61 6.60 5.71 28.41
C GLU A 61 6.76 4.25 27.96
N LEU A 62 7.25 3.39 28.86
CA LEU A 62 7.44 1.96 28.56
C LEU A 62 6.11 1.25 28.29
N GLN A 63 6.09 0.45 27.24
CA GLN A 63 5.01 -0.50 27.00
C GLN A 63 5.22 -1.74 27.87
N LYS A 64 4.20 -2.09 28.67
CA LYS A 64 4.26 -3.20 29.60
C LYS A 64 4.03 -4.54 28.89
N ASP A 65 5.12 -5.21 28.52
CA ASP A 65 5.11 -6.62 28.13
C ASP A 65 5.46 -7.52 29.32
N VAL A 66 4.58 -8.46 29.64
CA VAL A 66 4.72 -9.46 30.70
C VAL A 66 4.00 -10.74 30.30
N LYS A 67 4.43 -11.88 30.86
CA LYS A 67 3.64 -13.12 30.81
C LYS A 67 2.25 -12.92 31.41
N ASN A 68 1.28 -13.66 30.90
CA ASN A 68 -0.11 -13.61 31.32
C ASN A 68 -0.81 -14.94 30.98
N ASP A 69 -1.06 -15.75 32.00
CA ASP A 69 -1.67 -17.07 31.88
C ASP A 69 -3.13 -17.05 31.36
N GLU A 70 -3.83 -15.93 31.51
CA GLU A 70 -5.20 -15.74 31.02
C GLU A 70 -5.22 -15.50 29.50
N ILE A 71 -4.29 -14.69 28.98
CA ILE A 71 -4.06 -14.53 27.53
C ILE A 71 -3.55 -15.85 26.92
N ALA A 72 -2.64 -16.54 27.61
CA ALA A 72 -2.18 -17.86 27.21
C ALA A 72 -3.33 -18.88 27.10
N THR A 73 -4.30 -18.83 28.03
CA THR A 73 -5.52 -19.63 28.01
C THR A 73 -6.41 -19.29 26.81
N LYS A 74 -6.65 -18.00 26.55
CA LYS A 74 -7.44 -17.52 25.39
C LYS A 74 -6.83 -18.00 24.05
N TYR A 75 -5.50 -18.06 23.93
CA TYR A 75 -4.85 -18.68 22.77
C TYR A 75 -4.94 -20.20 22.76
N ARG A 76 -4.79 -20.87 23.91
CA ARG A 76 -4.94 -22.33 24.04
C ARG A 76 -6.32 -22.81 23.57
N GLU A 77 -7.36 -22.04 23.86
CA GLU A 77 -8.74 -22.36 23.50
C GLU A 77 -9.02 -22.20 22.01
N LYS A 78 -8.49 -21.13 21.37
CA LYS A 78 -8.49 -21.00 19.91
C LYS A 78 -7.73 -22.15 19.23
N GLY A 79 -6.60 -22.58 19.81
CA GLY A 79 -5.87 -23.77 19.36
C GLY A 79 -6.71 -25.06 19.46
N ASN A 80 -7.44 -25.25 20.57
CA ASN A 80 -8.35 -26.38 20.76
C ASN A 80 -9.47 -26.39 19.70
N GLU A 81 -10.00 -25.21 19.35
CA GLU A 81 -11.03 -25.07 18.33
C GLU A 81 -10.52 -25.45 16.93
N MET A 82 -9.35 -24.94 16.53
CA MET A 82 -8.73 -25.27 15.25
C MET A 82 -8.34 -26.76 15.17
N TYR A 83 -7.82 -27.33 16.27
CA TYR A 83 -7.46 -28.75 16.34
C TYR A 83 -8.68 -29.66 16.17
N LYS A 84 -9.81 -29.34 16.84
CA LYS A 84 -11.11 -30.02 16.61
C LYS A 84 -11.57 -29.91 15.15
N LYS A 85 -11.33 -28.78 14.49
CA LYS A 85 -11.62 -28.54 13.07
C LYS A 85 -10.60 -29.17 12.10
N ARG A 86 -9.65 -29.98 12.59
CA ARG A 86 -8.50 -30.54 11.83
C ARG A 86 -7.63 -29.50 11.10
N LYS A 87 -7.71 -28.24 11.52
CA LYS A 87 -6.88 -27.11 11.05
C LYS A 87 -5.55 -27.13 11.79
N LEU A 88 -4.66 -28.05 11.40
CA LEU A 88 -3.43 -28.34 12.14
C LEU A 88 -2.45 -27.17 12.14
N LYS A 89 -2.28 -26.45 11.02
CA LYS A 89 -1.39 -25.26 10.98
C LYS A 89 -1.89 -24.18 11.94
N GLU A 90 -3.16 -23.80 11.85
CA GLU A 90 -3.73 -22.75 12.70
C GLU A 90 -3.78 -23.17 14.18
N ALA A 91 -4.02 -24.46 14.47
CA ALA A 91 -3.91 -25.00 15.81
C ALA A 91 -2.49 -24.89 16.37
N TRP A 92 -1.49 -25.23 15.55
CA TRP A 92 -0.07 -25.10 15.92
C TRP A 92 0.31 -23.64 16.19
N GLU A 93 -0.12 -22.70 15.35
CA GLU A 93 0.11 -21.26 15.55
C GLU A 93 -0.49 -20.76 16.88
N PHE A 94 -1.74 -21.12 17.17
CA PHE A 94 -2.41 -20.73 18.40
C PHE A 94 -1.81 -21.40 19.65
N TYR A 95 -1.38 -22.66 19.58
CA TYR A 95 -0.66 -23.27 20.70
C TYR A 95 0.75 -22.68 20.90
N THR A 96 1.44 -22.27 19.83
CA THR A 96 2.72 -21.55 19.95
C THR A 96 2.54 -20.15 20.54
N LYS A 97 1.46 -19.44 20.19
CA LYS A 97 1.04 -18.20 20.90
C LYS A 97 0.73 -18.46 22.37
N SER A 98 0.02 -19.55 22.69
CA SER A 98 -0.25 -19.95 24.07
C SER A 98 1.03 -20.22 24.88
N VAL A 99 1.99 -20.97 24.31
CA VAL A 99 3.33 -21.19 24.89
C VAL A 99 4.09 -19.87 25.07
N CYS A 100 3.93 -18.89 24.16
CA CYS A 100 4.61 -17.59 24.28
C CYS A 100 4.11 -16.75 25.47
N PHE A 101 2.79 -16.69 25.67
CA PHE A 101 2.19 -15.84 26.70
C PHE A 101 2.16 -16.46 28.11
N ALA A 102 2.27 -17.79 28.23
CA ALA A 102 2.14 -18.46 29.52
C ALA A 102 3.28 -18.15 30.51
N GLU A 103 2.98 -18.24 31.80
CA GLU A 103 3.93 -17.98 32.88
C GLU A 103 4.86 -19.17 33.13
N GLU A 104 6.12 -18.90 33.49
CA GLU A 104 7.12 -19.95 33.76
C GLU A 104 6.64 -20.86 34.90
N ASN A 105 6.68 -22.18 34.69
CA ASN A 105 6.14 -23.22 35.58
C ASN A 105 4.61 -23.20 35.77
N SER A 106 3.84 -22.44 34.99
CA SER A 106 2.37 -22.47 35.12
C SER A 106 1.77 -23.77 34.58
N THR A 107 0.61 -24.14 35.14
CA THR A 107 -0.21 -25.25 34.62
C THR A 107 -0.63 -25.00 33.18
N ASN A 108 -0.85 -23.74 32.77
CA ASN A 108 -1.18 -23.41 31.38
C ASN A 108 -0.01 -23.59 30.42
N LEU A 109 1.23 -23.30 30.82
CA LEU A 109 2.41 -23.60 30.04
C LEU A 109 2.55 -25.12 29.79
N GLY A 110 2.34 -25.93 30.84
CA GLY A 110 2.26 -27.39 30.73
C GLY A 110 1.15 -27.87 29.77
N LEU A 111 -0.06 -27.32 29.90
CA LEU A 111 -1.18 -27.62 29.00
C LEU A 111 -0.93 -27.15 27.55
N ALA A 112 -0.22 -26.04 27.35
CA ALA A 112 0.10 -25.50 26.03
C ALA A 112 1.11 -26.41 25.28
N TYR A 113 2.19 -26.84 25.94
CA TYR A 113 3.11 -27.84 25.39
C TYR A 113 2.43 -29.21 25.15
N ALA A 114 1.56 -29.64 26.06
CA ALA A 114 0.79 -30.89 25.90
C ALA A 114 -0.18 -30.86 24.71
N ASN A 115 -0.72 -29.68 24.39
CA ASN A 115 -1.61 -29.52 23.24
C ASN A 115 -0.83 -29.30 21.94
N ARG A 116 0.28 -28.53 21.95
CA ARG A 116 1.15 -28.40 20.77
C ARG A 116 1.78 -29.73 20.35
N SER A 117 2.21 -30.56 21.31
CA SER A 117 2.70 -31.91 21.01
C SER A 117 1.63 -32.84 20.40
N ALA A 118 0.33 -32.55 20.54
CA ALA A 118 -0.73 -33.28 19.83
C ALA A 118 -0.69 -33.00 18.32
N VAL A 119 -0.52 -31.73 17.96
CA VAL A 119 -0.41 -31.31 16.56
C VAL A 119 0.90 -31.79 15.95
N LEU A 120 2.01 -31.67 16.67
CA LEU A 120 3.31 -32.19 16.22
C LEU A 120 3.30 -33.71 15.99
N PHE A 121 2.50 -34.46 16.75
CA PHE A 121 2.29 -35.90 16.49
C PHE A 121 1.51 -36.16 15.19
N GLU A 122 0.43 -35.42 14.94
CA GLU A 122 -0.37 -35.57 13.71
C GLU A 122 0.34 -35.04 12.45
N LEU A 123 1.35 -34.20 12.62
CA LEU A 123 2.28 -33.76 11.56
C LEU A 123 3.49 -34.71 11.37
N ASN A 124 3.56 -35.83 12.11
CA ASN A 124 4.69 -36.78 12.14
C ASN A 124 6.04 -36.20 12.62
N LEU A 125 6.03 -35.01 13.22
CA LEU A 125 7.19 -34.32 13.79
C LEU A 125 7.54 -34.93 15.16
N HIS A 126 7.92 -36.21 15.15
CA HIS A 126 8.02 -37.03 16.36
C HIS A 126 9.13 -36.57 17.33
N LYS A 127 10.27 -36.06 16.84
CA LYS A 127 11.35 -35.52 17.71
C LYS A 127 10.90 -34.26 18.47
N GLN A 128 10.16 -33.39 17.78
CA GLN A 128 9.61 -32.13 18.29
C GLN A 128 8.45 -32.41 19.26
N CYS A 129 7.59 -33.38 18.91
CA CYS A 129 6.55 -33.92 19.78
C CYS A 129 7.12 -34.44 21.11
N LEU A 130 8.17 -35.27 21.07
CA LEU A 130 8.83 -35.81 22.27
C LEU A 130 9.45 -34.72 23.15
N LYS A 131 10.10 -33.71 22.55
CA LYS A 131 10.61 -32.53 23.27
C LYS A 131 9.49 -31.80 24.01
N ASP A 132 8.34 -31.55 23.35
CA ASP A 132 7.22 -30.84 23.98
C ASP A 132 6.44 -31.70 24.99
N ILE A 133 6.40 -33.03 24.85
CA ILE A 133 5.92 -33.93 25.90
C ILE A 133 6.79 -33.80 27.15
N LYS A 134 8.11 -33.83 27.00
CA LYS A 134 9.05 -33.64 28.13
C LYS A 134 8.88 -32.26 28.78
N ARG A 135 8.71 -31.20 27.97
CA ARG A 135 8.43 -29.85 28.49
C ARG A 135 7.10 -29.78 29.23
N ALA A 136 6.03 -30.37 28.73
CA ALA A 136 4.75 -30.43 29.44
C ALA A 136 4.89 -31.11 30.81
N LEU A 137 5.54 -32.27 30.86
CA LEU A 137 5.77 -33.02 32.11
C LEU A 137 6.61 -32.24 33.13
N ASN A 138 7.51 -31.35 32.67
CA ASN A 138 8.33 -30.50 33.53
C ASN A 138 7.60 -29.24 34.07
N HIS A 139 6.46 -28.83 33.51
CA HIS A 139 5.76 -27.59 33.88
C HIS A 139 4.35 -27.87 34.41
N ASN A 140 4.25 -28.43 35.62
CA ASN A 140 3.00 -28.57 36.40
C ASN A 140 1.78 -29.18 35.66
N TYR A 141 2.01 -30.04 34.65
CA TYR A 141 0.92 -30.66 33.89
C TYR A 141 0.11 -31.64 34.76
N PRO A 142 -1.24 -31.56 34.77
CA PRO A 142 -2.08 -32.31 35.71
C PRO A 142 -1.91 -33.84 35.65
N GLU A 143 -1.68 -34.47 36.81
CA GLU A 143 -1.43 -35.93 36.92
C GLU A 143 -2.48 -36.78 36.20
N HIS A 144 -3.76 -36.48 36.40
CA HIS A 144 -4.88 -37.21 35.81
C HIS A 144 -4.92 -37.16 34.26
N LEU A 145 -4.08 -36.34 33.63
CA LEU A 145 -3.93 -36.25 32.17
C LEU A 145 -2.65 -36.90 31.64
N LYS A 146 -1.64 -37.20 32.49
CA LYS A 146 -0.32 -37.70 32.03
C LYS A 146 -0.37 -38.99 31.23
N SER A 147 -1.36 -39.85 31.49
CA SER A 147 -1.63 -41.06 30.70
C SER A 147 -1.75 -40.78 29.20
N LYS A 148 -2.37 -39.65 28.81
CA LYS A 148 -2.50 -39.23 27.39
C LYS A 148 -1.15 -38.86 26.78
N LEU A 149 -0.25 -38.27 27.56
CA LEU A 149 1.11 -37.94 27.10
C LEU A 149 1.96 -39.19 26.97
N PHE A 150 1.94 -40.12 27.94
CA PHE A 150 2.73 -41.35 27.86
C PHE A 150 2.32 -42.27 26.69
N VAL A 151 1.03 -42.32 26.34
CA VAL A 151 0.57 -43.03 25.12
C VAL A 151 1.15 -42.37 23.86
N ARG A 152 1.10 -41.04 23.76
CA ARG A 152 1.68 -40.30 22.63
C ARG A 152 3.21 -40.46 22.57
N GLU A 153 3.88 -40.46 23.73
CA GLU A 153 5.33 -40.64 23.85
C GLU A 153 5.76 -42.03 23.35
N LYS A 154 5.06 -43.09 23.77
CA LYS A 154 5.30 -44.47 23.30
C LYS A 154 5.12 -44.56 21.79
N ASN A 155 4.06 -43.97 21.26
CA ASN A 155 3.79 -43.98 19.81
C ASN A 155 4.89 -43.22 19.05
N SER A 156 5.27 -42.01 19.48
CA SER A 156 6.36 -41.23 18.86
C SER A 156 7.71 -41.93 18.92
N LYS A 157 8.02 -42.72 19.96
CA LYS A 157 9.25 -43.53 20.03
C LYS A 157 9.22 -44.71 19.05
N ASN A 158 8.07 -45.35 18.87
CA ASN A 158 7.91 -46.48 17.95
C ASN A 158 7.95 -46.06 16.46
N THR A 159 7.52 -44.83 16.15
CA THR A 159 7.51 -44.28 14.77
C THR A 159 8.70 -43.33 14.49
N ALA A 160 9.73 -43.34 15.34
CA ALA A 160 10.91 -42.50 15.18
C ALA A 160 11.87 -43.04 14.10
N ILE A 161 11.45 -42.93 12.83
CA ILE A 161 12.33 -43.09 11.67
C ILE A 161 13.43 -42.01 11.74
N GLU A 162 14.65 -42.32 11.31
CA GLU A 162 15.66 -41.29 11.09
C GLU A 162 15.20 -40.35 9.98
N GLU A 163 14.84 -39.11 10.35
CA GLU A 163 14.57 -38.02 9.42
C GLU A 163 15.81 -37.74 8.55
N THR A 164 15.92 -38.42 7.41
CA THR A 164 16.89 -38.11 6.36
C THR A 164 16.54 -36.75 5.76
N CYS A 165 17.29 -35.72 6.14
CA CYS A 165 17.08 -34.37 5.62
C CYS A 165 17.31 -34.37 4.10
N PRO A 166 16.30 -34.04 3.26
CA PRO A 166 16.42 -34.14 1.79
C PRO A 166 17.17 -32.96 1.17
N HIS A 167 17.98 -32.25 1.96
CA HIS A 167 18.65 -31.02 1.56
C HIS A 167 20.13 -31.30 1.28
N GLU A 168 20.73 -30.57 0.34
CA GLU A 168 22.17 -30.44 0.24
C GLU A 168 22.72 -29.93 1.59
N ALA A 169 23.67 -30.67 2.17
CA ALA A 169 24.39 -30.18 3.35
C ALA A 169 25.14 -28.89 2.98
N ILE A 170 25.27 -27.95 3.94
CA ILE A 170 25.94 -26.66 3.69
C ILE A 170 27.30 -26.93 3.01
N PRO A 171 27.51 -26.43 1.76
CA PRO A 171 28.72 -26.69 1.01
C PRO A 171 29.99 -26.31 1.78
N ILE A 172 31.07 -27.07 1.56
CA ILE A 172 32.37 -26.81 2.15
C ILE A 172 33.28 -26.19 1.08
N VAL A 173 33.96 -25.10 1.42
CA VAL A 173 35.00 -24.51 0.57
C VAL A 173 36.19 -25.49 0.51
N THR A 174 36.44 -26.06 -0.66
CA THR A 174 37.42 -27.14 -0.87
C THR A 174 38.86 -26.64 -1.04
N ASN A 175 39.05 -25.38 -1.42
CA ASN A 175 40.34 -24.73 -1.56
C ASN A 175 40.27 -23.34 -0.89
N ASN A 176 40.55 -23.28 0.40
CA ASN A 176 40.31 -22.09 1.23
C ASN A 176 41.25 -20.92 0.89
N ASN A 177 40.72 -19.69 0.96
CA ASN A 177 41.49 -18.48 0.76
C ASN A 177 42.41 -18.20 1.97
N PRO A 178 43.71 -17.89 1.78
CA PRO A 178 44.61 -17.59 2.91
C PRO A 178 44.29 -16.25 3.61
N ASN A 179 43.57 -15.35 2.95
CA ASN A 179 43.31 -13.98 3.41
C ASN A 179 41.83 -13.71 3.76
N ILE A 180 40.91 -14.66 3.50
CA ILE A 180 39.46 -14.48 3.68
C ILE A 180 38.85 -15.76 4.25
N GLN A 181 38.42 -15.73 5.52
CA GLN A 181 37.99 -16.89 6.29
C GLN A 181 36.87 -17.74 5.63
N SER A 182 35.95 -17.09 4.92
CA SER A 182 34.72 -17.68 4.38
C SER A 182 34.78 -17.95 2.87
N ALA A 183 35.92 -17.66 2.20
CA ALA A 183 36.02 -17.69 0.74
C ALA A 183 36.99 -18.75 0.20
N SER A 184 36.78 -19.09 -1.07
CA SER A 184 37.68 -19.90 -1.88
C SER A 184 38.90 -19.09 -2.35
N ALA A 185 40.02 -19.76 -2.57
CA ALA A 185 41.21 -19.19 -3.19
C ALA A 185 41.00 -18.83 -4.67
N CYS A 186 39.86 -19.18 -5.28
CA CYS A 186 39.49 -18.78 -6.65
C CYS A 186 39.04 -17.30 -6.78
N ILE A 187 38.89 -16.59 -5.67
CA ILE A 187 38.54 -15.16 -5.62
C ILE A 187 39.47 -14.40 -4.66
N ALA A 188 39.59 -13.09 -4.82
CA ALA A 188 40.37 -12.21 -3.95
C ALA A 188 39.74 -10.82 -3.87
N VAL A 189 39.98 -10.10 -2.77
CA VAL A 189 39.63 -8.67 -2.65
C VAL A 189 40.74 -7.82 -3.27
N ARG A 190 40.35 -6.82 -4.06
CA ARG A 190 41.18 -5.72 -4.58
C ARG A 190 40.60 -4.39 -4.09
N GLU A 191 41.37 -3.31 -4.24
CA GLU A 191 40.92 -1.96 -3.89
C GLU A 191 41.38 -0.95 -4.95
N GLU A 192 40.45 -0.12 -5.43
CA GLU A 192 40.68 0.94 -6.42
C GLU A 192 39.82 2.17 -6.09
N GLU A 193 40.31 3.37 -6.43
CA GLU A 193 39.65 4.66 -6.13
C GLU A 193 38.19 4.75 -6.62
N ASN A 194 37.89 4.18 -7.79
CA ASN A 194 36.53 4.23 -8.38
C ASN A 194 35.57 3.15 -7.85
N TRP A 195 36.10 2.04 -7.31
CA TRP A 195 35.31 0.85 -6.96
C TRP A 195 35.30 0.55 -5.46
N GLY A 196 36.12 1.25 -4.66
CA GLY A 196 36.40 0.88 -3.27
C GLY A 196 37.06 -0.49 -3.21
N ARG A 197 36.69 -1.30 -2.22
CA ARG A 197 37.07 -2.72 -2.15
C ARG A 197 36.08 -3.57 -2.95
N PHE A 198 36.58 -4.46 -3.80
CA PHE A 198 35.77 -5.32 -4.66
C PHE A 198 36.37 -6.72 -4.81
N VAL A 199 35.55 -7.69 -5.17
CA VAL A 199 35.96 -9.10 -5.33
C VAL A 199 36.26 -9.40 -6.80
N VAL A 200 37.43 -9.99 -7.10
CA VAL A 200 37.80 -10.49 -8.44
C VAL A 200 38.12 -11.98 -8.42
N ALA A 201 37.99 -12.63 -9.57
CA ALA A 201 38.46 -14.00 -9.77
C ALA A 201 40.00 -14.07 -9.89
N THR A 202 40.62 -15.08 -9.29
CA THR A 202 42.08 -15.35 -9.33
C THR A 202 42.46 -16.44 -10.34
N ARG A 203 41.46 -17.01 -11.01
CA ARG A 203 41.52 -17.97 -12.11
C ARG A 203 40.19 -17.91 -12.86
N ASP A 204 40.09 -18.62 -13.98
CA ASP A 204 38.80 -19.00 -14.55
C ASP A 204 37.90 -19.70 -13.52
N ILE A 205 36.65 -19.24 -13.37
CA ILE A 205 35.58 -19.83 -12.56
C ILE A 205 34.45 -20.28 -13.48
N LYS A 206 33.86 -21.45 -13.22
CA LYS A 206 32.74 -22.02 -13.99
C LYS A 206 31.39 -21.89 -13.26
N VAL A 207 30.31 -21.90 -14.03
CA VAL A 207 28.92 -21.89 -13.53
C VAL A 207 28.72 -22.99 -12.47
N GLY A 208 28.08 -22.66 -11.36
CA GLY A 208 27.75 -23.59 -10.27
C GLY A 208 28.83 -23.75 -9.19
N GLU A 209 30.07 -23.32 -9.42
CA GLU A 209 31.14 -23.34 -8.42
C GLU A 209 30.77 -22.54 -7.17
N VAL A 210 31.25 -23.01 -6.00
CA VAL A 210 31.10 -22.31 -4.70
C VAL A 210 32.30 -21.39 -4.48
N LEU A 211 32.03 -20.10 -4.33
CA LEU A 211 33.04 -19.05 -4.19
C LEU A 211 33.24 -18.68 -2.72
N ALA A 212 32.16 -18.66 -1.93
CA ALA A 212 32.20 -18.39 -0.49
C ALA A 212 31.02 -19.04 0.25
N VAL A 213 31.22 -19.29 1.54
CA VAL A 213 30.25 -19.85 2.47
C VAL A 213 30.37 -19.05 3.77
N GLU A 214 29.51 -18.03 3.93
CA GLU A 214 29.60 -17.06 5.02
C GLU A 214 28.43 -17.20 6.01
N LYS A 215 28.75 -17.22 7.30
CA LYS A 215 27.79 -17.01 8.38
C LYS A 215 27.78 -15.53 8.77
N PRO A 216 26.60 -14.93 9.02
CA PRO A 216 26.51 -13.55 9.48
C PRO A 216 27.02 -13.44 10.92
N LEU A 217 27.61 -12.29 11.25
CA LEU A 217 28.04 -11.96 12.61
C LEU A 217 26.83 -11.79 13.55
N VAL A 218 25.75 -11.19 13.01
CA VAL A 218 24.49 -10.93 13.71
C VAL A 218 23.33 -11.20 12.77
N THR A 219 22.23 -11.70 13.31
CA THR A 219 20.96 -11.99 12.63
C THR A 219 19.80 -11.24 13.29
N LEU A 220 18.79 -10.86 12.49
CA LEU A 220 17.50 -10.38 12.98
C LEU A 220 16.37 -11.02 12.18
N VAL A 221 15.46 -11.70 12.88
CA VAL A 221 14.22 -12.28 12.30
C VAL A 221 13.21 -11.17 11.99
N VAL A 222 12.55 -11.22 10.83
CA VAL A 222 11.62 -10.18 10.39
C VAL A 222 10.27 -10.26 11.12
N ASN A 223 9.76 -11.47 11.32
CA ASN A 223 8.40 -11.71 11.82
C ASN A 223 8.39 -12.15 13.29
N GLU A 224 7.65 -11.41 14.14
CA GLU A 224 7.60 -11.57 15.61
C GLU A 224 7.19 -12.97 16.09
N LEU A 225 6.35 -13.65 15.29
CA LEU A 225 5.86 -15.00 15.52
C LEU A 225 6.15 -15.90 14.31
N SER A 226 7.35 -15.74 13.74
CA SER A 226 7.92 -16.68 12.79
C SER A 226 8.05 -18.09 13.38
N ASN A 227 8.35 -19.05 12.51
CA ASN A 227 8.65 -20.42 12.91
C ASN A 227 10.15 -20.59 13.28
N HIS A 228 10.90 -19.48 13.40
CA HIS A 228 12.36 -19.46 13.39
C HIS A 228 12.92 -18.94 14.72
N CYS A 229 14.09 -19.44 15.09
CA CYS A 229 14.78 -19.00 16.30
C CYS A 229 15.22 -17.53 16.17
N HIS A 230 14.87 -16.67 17.13
CA HIS A 230 15.28 -15.26 17.19
C HIS A 230 16.81 -15.04 17.35
N GLU A 231 17.56 -16.14 17.47
CA GLU A 231 19.02 -16.15 17.52
C GLU A 231 19.61 -16.83 16.28
N CYS A 232 19.67 -18.16 16.22
CA CYS A 232 20.31 -18.87 15.10
C CYS A 232 19.52 -18.90 13.78
N VAL A 233 18.30 -18.33 13.74
CA VAL A 233 17.36 -18.34 12.59
C VAL A 233 16.94 -19.75 12.15
N SER A 234 17.27 -20.82 12.90
CA SER A 234 16.84 -22.17 12.53
C SER A 234 15.31 -22.33 12.66
N LEU A 235 14.69 -22.85 11.61
CA LEU A 235 13.30 -23.30 11.57
C LEU A 235 13.04 -24.34 12.68
N CYS A 236 11.99 -24.12 13.48
CA CYS A 236 11.64 -24.97 14.62
C CYS A 236 10.14 -24.90 14.94
N TYR A 237 9.41 -25.98 14.63
CA TYR A 237 7.99 -26.09 15.00
C TYR A 237 7.74 -26.27 16.51
N ASN A 238 8.76 -26.20 17.36
CA ASN A 238 8.57 -26.27 18.81
C ASN A 238 9.45 -25.29 19.60
N LEU A 239 9.48 -24.03 19.13
CA LEU A 239 10.08 -22.90 19.84
C LEU A 239 9.62 -22.81 21.31
N ILE A 240 10.54 -22.38 22.17
CA ILE A 240 10.29 -21.97 23.56
C ILE A 240 10.39 -20.44 23.66
N PRO A 241 9.74 -19.80 24.64
CA PRO A 241 9.79 -18.34 24.77
C PRO A 241 11.01 -17.86 25.55
N CYS A 242 11.27 -16.56 25.49
CA CYS A 242 11.89 -15.85 26.60
C CYS A 242 11.05 -16.06 27.89
N LYS A 243 11.69 -16.07 29.07
CA LYS A 243 11.00 -16.32 30.35
C LYS A 243 10.14 -15.14 30.82
N THR A 244 10.47 -13.93 30.39
CA THR A 244 9.92 -12.66 30.90
C THR A 244 9.01 -11.97 29.90
N CYS A 245 9.50 -11.65 28.70
CA CYS A 245 8.75 -10.96 27.64
C CYS A 245 8.02 -11.95 26.70
N THR A 246 7.08 -11.46 25.92
CA THR A 246 6.42 -12.16 24.81
C THR A 246 7.04 -11.85 23.44
N GLN A 247 8.02 -10.94 23.38
CA GLN A 247 8.60 -10.46 22.11
C GLN A 247 9.56 -11.43 21.37
N ALA A 248 10.04 -12.52 22.00
CA ALA A 248 11.13 -13.37 21.47
C ALA A 248 10.97 -14.87 21.77
N MET A 249 11.36 -15.70 20.79
CA MET A 249 11.16 -17.17 20.76
C MET A 249 12.39 -17.90 20.19
N TYR A 250 12.75 -19.06 20.75
CA TYR A 250 14.03 -19.77 20.51
C TYR A 250 13.86 -21.27 20.26
N CYS A 251 14.72 -21.89 19.45
CA CYS A 251 14.62 -23.33 19.13
C CYS A 251 15.06 -24.26 20.28
N SER A 252 15.90 -23.77 21.18
CA SER A 252 16.45 -24.50 22.31
C SER A 252 16.68 -23.58 23.50
N GLU A 253 16.79 -24.21 24.66
CA GLU A 253 17.18 -23.61 25.92
C GLU A 253 18.57 -22.94 25.78
N SER A 254 19.53 -23.59 25.10
CA SER A 254 20.85 -23.00 24.81
C SER A 254 20.80 -21.73 23.96
N CYS A 255 19.93 -21.65 22.94
CA CYS A 255 19.80 -20.44 22.13
C CYS A 255 19.08 -19.30 22.87
N ARG A 256 18.09 -19.62 23.71
CA ARG A 256 17.46 -18.63 24.61
C ARG A 256 18.48 -18.06 25.59
N ASP A 257 19.23 -18.93 26.25
CA ASP A 257 20.12 -18.55 27.35
C ASP A 257 21.36 -17.80 26.81
N TYR A 258 21.94 -18.24 25.69
CA TYR A 258 22.98 -17.48 24.95
C TYR A 258 22.47 -16.10 24.51
N ALA A 259 21.29 -16.02 23.88
CA ALA A 259 20.75 -14.74 23.45
C ALA A 259 20.50 -13.80 24.63
N PHE A 260 19.95 -14.32 25.74
CA PHE A 260 19.76 -13.58 26.99
C PHE A 260 21.09 -13.03 27.51
N ASP A 261 22.11 -13.87 27.65
CA ASP A 261 23.42 -13.49 28.17
C ASP A 261 24.17 -12.51 27.26
N MET A 262 24.02 -12.60 25.94
CA MET A 262 24.73 -11.73 24.99
C MET A 262 24.05 -10.36 24.78
N TYR A 263 22.73 -10.30 24.62
CA TYR A 263 22.03 -9.05 24.28
C TYR A 263 20.60 -8.95 24.82
N HIS A 264 19.84 -10.05 24.80
CA HIS A 264 18.40 -10.02 25.01
C HIS A 264 18.02 -9.61 26.43
N LYS A 265 18.87 -9.83 27.45
CA LYS A 265 18.65 -9.29 28.82
C LYS A 265 18.55 -7.75 28.88
N TYR A 266 19.10 -7.04 27.89
CA TYR A 266 19.04 -5.57 27.81
C TYR A 266 17.86 -5.09 26.97
N GLU A 267 17.59 -5.71 25.82
CA GLU A 267 16.45 -5.31 24.97
C GLU A 267 15.08 -5.82 25.50
N CYS A 268 15.05 -6.87 26.31
CA CYS A 268 13.82 -7.54 26.80
C CYS A 268 12.79 -6.59 27.43
N SER A 269 13.21 -5.55 28.16
CA SER A 269 12.32 -4.57 28.80
C SER A 269 11.83 -3.46 27.86
N ILE A 270 12.46 -3.29 26.69
CA ILE A 270 12.25 -2.16 25.78
C ILE A 270 11.75 -2.56 24.39
N LEU A 271 11.86 -3.83 23.97
CA LEU A 271 11.42 -4.30 22.64
C LEU A 271 9.95 -3.95 22.33
N ALA A 272 9.04 -4.11 23.29
CA ALA A 272 7.63 -3.78 23.11
C ALA A 272 7.43 -2.27 22.87
N THR A 273 8.20 -1.42 23.57
CA THR A 273 8.22 0.03 23.37
C THR A 273 8.77 0.39 22.00
N LEU A 274 9.86 -0.24 21.55
CA LEU A 274 10.44 0.01 20.22
C LEU A 274 9.49 -0.40 19.09
N ARG A 275 8.79 -1.54 19.23
CA ARG A 275 7.74 -1.99 18.31
C ARG A 275 6.54 -1.04 18.29
N PHE A 276 6.08 -0.55 19.45
CA PHE A 276 5.02 0.46 19.56
C PHE A 276 5.41 1.80 18.91
N LEU A 277 6.66 2.24 19.09
CA LEU A 277 7.23 3.42 18.43
C LEU A 277 7.41 3.25 16.90
N GLN A 278 7.11 2.06 16.36
CA GLN A 278 7.22 1.67 14.95
C GLN A 278 8.67 1.67 14.42
N PHE A 279 9.61 1.19 15.23
CA PHE A 279 11.01 1.06 14.80
C PHE A 279 11.18 -0.11 13.82
N ASP A 280 11.72 0.19 12.64
CA ASP A 280 11.92 -0.78 11.55
C ASP A 280 13.02 -1.82 11.82
N LYS A 281 13.10 -2.83 10.94
CA LYS A 281 14.08 -3.93 11.06
C LYS A 281 15.53 -3.42 11.15
N LEU A 282 15.91 -2.33 10.46
CA LEU A 282 17.28 -1.81 10.48
C LEU A 282 17.59 -1.08 11.79
N LYS A 283 16.62 -0.34 12.35
CA LYS A 283 16.76 0.31 13.67
C LYS A 283 16.89 -0.72 14.79
N LEU A 284 16.13 -1.83 14.73
CA LEU A 284 16.28 -2.96 15.66
C LEU A 284 17.60 -3.73 15.45
N PHE A 285 18.06 -3.87 14.20
CA PHE A 285 19.35 -4.51 13.88
C PHE A 285 20.52 -3.75 14.50
N ALA A 286 20.53 -2.42 14.35
CA ALA A 286 21.55 -1.56 14.90
C ALA A 286 21.62 -1.65 16.43
N LEU A 287 20.46 -1.80 17.11
CA LEU A 287 20.41 -2.10 18.55
C LEU A 287 21.05 -3.46 18.87
N LYS A 288 20.65 -4.56 18.19
CA LYS A 288 21.22 -5.90 18.45
C LYS A 288 22.74 -5.95 18.21
N ILE A 289 23.29 -5.17 17.28
CA ILE A 289 24.75 -5.02 17.16
C ILE A 289 25.32 -4.24 18.35
N SER A 290 24.76 -3.07 18.67
CA SER A 290 25.28 -2.16 19.71
C SER A 290 25.24 -2.72 21.13
N LEU A 291 24.35 -3.68 21.40
CA LEU A 291 24.28 -4.42 22.67
C LEU A 291 25.33 -5.54 22.79
N GLN A 292 25.90 -6.01 21.68
CA GLN A 292 26.91 -7.08 21.68
C GLN A 292 28.34 -6.55 21.48
N TYR A 293 28.48 -5.43 20.78
CA TYR A 293 29.78 -4.86 20.42
C TYR A 293 29.86 -3.39 20.84
N ASN A 294 30.80 -3.10 21.74
CA ASN A 294 31.01 -1.76 22.30
C ASN A 294 32.43 -1.20 22.02
N ASP A 295 33.30 -2.00 21.40
CA ASP A 295 34.62 -1.59 20.89
C ASP A 295 35.00 -2.46 19.67
N LEU A 296 36.21 -2.27 19.13
CA LEU A 296 36.68 -2.94 17.91
C LEU A 296 37.54 -4.20 18.16
N GLY A 297 37.94 -4.45 19.41
CA GLY A 297 38.98 -5.41 19.79
C GLY A 297 40.40 -5.03 19.32
N GLU A 298 41.40 -5.69 19.91
CA GLU A 298 42.77 -5.71 19.38
C GLU A 298 42.92 -6.83 18.34
N THR A 299 43.71 -6.60 17.28
CA THR A 299 43.93 -7.59 16.22
C THR A 299 45.36 -7.52 15.68
N SER A 300 46.04 -8.65 15.55
CA SER A 300 47.42 -8.75 15.02
C SER A 300 47.54 -9.54 13.71
N ASP A 301 46.50 -10.25 13.28
CA ASP A 301 46.48 -10.96 12.00
C ASP A 301 45.91 -10.11 10.85
N LEU A 302 46.24 -10.51 9.61
CA LEU A 302 45.78 -9.89 8.37
C LEU A 302 44.61 -10.65 7.71
N LEU A 303 43.98 -11.59 8.43
CA LEU A 303 42.89 -12.41 7.91
C LEU A 303 41.58 -11.62 7.97
N TYR A 304 40.89 -11.50 6.84
CA TYR A 304 39.54 -10.95 6.79
C TYR A 304 38.56 -12.00 7.34
N ARG A 305 37.87 -11.69 8.44
CA ARG A 305 37.04 -12.65 9.19
C ARG A 305 35.57 -12.28 9.22
N SER A 306 34.72 -13.29 9.06
CA SER A 306 33.26 -13.17 9.13
C SER A 306 32.73 -13.23 10.56
N ASP A 307 33.52 -13.78 11.49
CA ASP A 307 33.22 -13.85 12.93
C ASP A 307 33.78 -12.68 13.75
N ARG A 308 34.29 -11.63 13.08
CA ARG A 308 34.90 -10.46 13.72
C ARG A 308 34.10 -9.19 13.43
N TYR A 309 33.88 -8.36 14.47
CA TYR A 309 33.08 -7.14 14.39
C TYR A 309 33.74 -6.00 13.60
N ARG A 310 35.07 -5.91 13.63
CA ARG A 310 35.85 -4.86 12.93
C ARG A 310 35.51 -4.78 11.44
N GLU A 311 35.24 -5.91 10.80
CA GLU A 311 34.91 -6.01 9.38
C GLU A 311 33.53 -5.42 9.09
N ILE A 312 32.53 -5.73 9.92
CA ILE A 312 31.16 -5.18 9.86
C ILE A 312 31.14 -3.67 10.17
N HIS A 313 31.93 -3.23 11.16
CA HIS A 313 32.11 -1.80 11.46
C HIS A 313 32.67 -1.02 10.26
N ASN A 314 33.58 -1.63 9.51
CA ASN A 314 34.26 -1.00 8.37
C ASN A 314 33.53 -1.20 7.03
N LEU A 315 32.21 -1.44 7.04
CA LEU A 315 31.33 -1.45 5.87
C LEU A 315 30.85 -0.04 5.51
N VAL A 316 30.31 0.17 4.31
CA VAL A 316 30.07 1.53 3.78
C VAL A 316 28.80 2.17 4.35
N THR A 317 28.95 3.28 5.08
CA THR A 317 27.83 4.04 5.66
C THR A 317 27.15 4.99 4.66
N ASN A 318 27.87 5.40 3.61
CA ASN A 318 27.55 6.54 2.73
C ASN A 318 27.29 7.88 3.46
N THR A 319 27.79 8.07 4.70
CA THR A 319 27.51 9.26 5.56
C THR A 319 27.63 10.61 4.83
N THR A 320 28.69 10.82 4.06
CA THR A 320 28.95 12.08 3.32
C THR A 320 28.03 12.31 2.12
N LYS A 321 27.27 11.30 1.70
CA LYS A 321 26.28 11.37 0.61
C LYS A 321 24.84 11.41 1.13
N ARG A 322 24.62 11.22 2.44
CA ARG A 322 23.31 11.28 3.09
C ARG A 322 22.85 12.73 3.25
N SER A 323 21.54 12.94 3.24
CA SER A 323 20.97 14.26 3.47
C SER A 323 20.94 14.58 4.97
N VAL A 324 20.96 15.86 5.32
CA VAL A 324 20.83 16.32 6.72
C VAL A 324 19.57 15.74 7.41
N PRO A 325 18.38 15.69 6.77
CA PRO A 325 17.20 15.02 7.34
C PRO A 325 17.37 13.51 7.59
N ASP A 326 18.02 12.76 6.69
CA ASP A 326 18.25 11.31 6.87
C ASP A 326 19.19 11.03 8.06
N LEU A 327 20.25 11.83 8.19
CA LEU A 327 21.15 11.76 9.35
C LEU A 327 20.44 12.20 10.64
N PHE A 328 19.54 13.18 10.58
CA PHE A 328 18.78 13.64 11.74
C PHE A 328 17.75 12.61 12.21
N GLU A 329 16.98 11.98 11.32
CA GLU A 329 16.06 10.88 11.68
C GLU A 329 16.82 9.75 12.39
N ARG A 330 17.94 9.31 11.82
CA ARG A 330 18.74 8.21 12.38
C ARG A 330 19.35 8.63 13.73
N ALA A 331 19.83 9.87 13.87
CA ALA A 331 20.32 10.39 15.15
C ALA A 331 19.20 10.49 16.21
N THR A 332 17.97 10.86 15.82
CA THR A 332 16.79 10.81 16.72
C THR A 332 16.49 9.39 17.15
N ALA A 333 16.39 8.43 16.23
CA ALA A 333 16.15 7.03 16.56
C ALA A 333 17.25 6.45 17.49
N ALA A 334 18.51 6.80 17.24
CA ALA A 334 19.64 6.41 18.08
C ALA A 334 19.59 7.04 19.48
N ALA A 335 19.24 8.33 19.59
CA ALA A 335 19.10 9.02 20.88
C ALA A 335 17.96 8.43 21.74
N LEU A 336 16.81 8.12 21.13
CA LEU A 336 15.66 7.51 21.82
C LEU A 336 15.96 6.07 22.29
N ILE A 337 16.64 5.26 21.48
CA ILE A 337 17.14 3.94 21.91
C ILE A 337 18.15 4.07 23.04
N TYR A 338 19.11 4.99 22.93
CA TYR A 338 20.11 5.23 23.97
C TYR A 338 19.45 5.62 25.30
N ASP A 339 18.44 6.48 25.29
CA ASP A 339 17.70 6.84 26.49
C ASP A 339 16.99 5.63 27.09
N LEU A 340 16.20 4.88 26.31
CA LEU A 340 15.54 3.64 26.75
C LEU A 340 16.52 2.61 27.34
N VAL A 341 17.68 2.40 26.70
CA VAL A 341 18.73 1.48 27.20
C VAL A 341 19.35 2.02 28.51
N LYS A 342 19.45 3.33 28.67
CA LYS A 342 20.04 4.00 29.85
C LYS A 342 19.10 4.07 31.06
N THR A 343 17.80 4.27 30.83
CA THR A 343 16.79 4.47 31.88
C THR A 343 16.16 3.16 32.34
N HIS A 344 16.15 2.12 31.49
CA HIS A 344 15.39 0.88 31.73
C HIS A 344 16.22 -0.41 31.63
N THR A 345 17.56 -0.30 31.59
CA THR A 345 18.49 -1.44 31.62
C THR A 345 19.73 -1.12 32.46
N ASN A 346 20.53 -2.13 32.78
CA ASN A 346 21.83 -1.98 33.43
C ASN A 346 23.02 -2.05 32.44
N PHE A 347 22.81 -1.92 31.12
CA PHE A 347 23.85 -2.06 30.10
C PHE A 347 25.09 -1.20 30.37
N PHE A 348 24.90 0.09 30.64
CA PHE A 348 25.98 1.05 30.90
C PHE A 348 26.65 0.92 32.29
N SER A 349 26.38 -0.16 33.03
CA SER A 349 27.21 -0.55 34.19
C SER A 349 28.51 -1.24 33.79
N ALA A 350 28.57 -1.83 32.58
CA ALA A 350 29.73 -2.53 32.05
C ALA A 350 30.26 -1.94 30.73
N PHE A 351 29.43 -1.20 29.99
CA PHE A 351 29.73 -0.74 28.63
C PHE A 351 29.75 0.80 28.48
N ASN A 352 30.52 1.30 27.52
CA ASN A 352 30.71 2.72 27.29
C ASN A 352 29.51 3.35 26.53
N GLN A 353 28.97 4.42 27.11
CA GLN A 353 27.84 5.18 26.56
C GLN A 353 28.15 5.89 25.24
N ASN A 354 29.36 6.41 25.06
CA ASN A 354 29.76 7.13 23.85
C ASN A 354 29.95 6.16 22.68
N ASN A 355 30.65 5.04 22.92
CA ASN A 355 30.85 4.01 21.91
C ASN A 355 29.51 3.43 21.45
N PHE A 356 28.56 3.20 22.36
CA PHE A 356 27.22 2.73 22.01
C PHE A 356 26.49 3.70 21.06
N LYS A 357 26.52 5.02 21.33
CA LYS A 357 25.90 6.02 20.44
C LYS A 357 26.53 6.06 19.05
N GLU A 358 27.87 6.03 19.00
CA GLU A 358 28.63 6.00 17.75
C GLU A 358 28.27 4.76 16.93
N ILE A 359 28.35 3.57 17.54
CA ILE A 359 28.05 2.27 16.91
C ILE A 359 26.58 2.15 16.48
N LEU A 360 25.64 2.66 17.28
CA LEU A 360 24.21 2.59 16.97
C LEU A 360 23.85 3.42 15.73
N LEU A 361 24.31 4.67 15.67
CA LEU A 361 24.08 5.51 14.49
C LEU A 361 24.96 5.07 13.29
N LEU A 362 26.13 4.46 13.52
CA LEU A 362 26.91 3.81 12.46
C LEU A 362 26.08 2.72 11.78
N HIS A 363 25.53 1.75 12.52
CA HIS A 363 24.81 0.62 11.90
C HIS A 363 23.44 0.99 11.33
N MET A 364 22.81 2.05 11.83
CA MET A 364 21.65 2.66 11.15
C MET A 364 22.00 3.24 9.77
N GLN A 365 23.27 3.57 9.49
CA GLN A 365 23.74 4.03 8.18
C GLN A 365 24.33 2.90 7.33
N THR A 366 24.96 1.90 7.95
CA THR A 366 25.53 0.72 7.28
C THR A 366 24.45 -0.24 6.78
N GLY A 367 23.45 -0.55 7.61
CA GLY A 367 22.42 -1.54 7.30
C GLY A 367 21.74 -1.40 5.93
N PRO A 368 21.21 -0.21 5.56
CA PRO A 368 20.52 0.02 4.28
C PRO A 368 21.28 -0.32 2.99
N SER A 369 22.62 -0.41 3.06
CA SER A 369 23.48 -0.62 1.89
C SER A 369 24.32 -1.90 1.95
N ASN A 370 24.33 -2.64 3.06
CA ASN A 370 25.25 -3.76 3.26
C ASN A 370 24.63 -5.03 3.90
N PHE A 371 23.53 -4.94 4.65
CA PHE A 371 22.97 -6.14 5.30
C PHE A 371 22.10 -6.92 4.32
N HIS A 372 22.26 -8.25 4.27
CA HIS A 372 21.61 -9.11 3.28
C HIS A 372 20.41 -9.84 3.85
N GLU A 373 19.40 -10.03 2.99
CA GLU A 373 18.24 -10.87 3.23
C GLU A 373 18.63 -12.36 3.32
N ILE A 374 18.02 -13.05 4.27
CA ILE A 374 18.07 -14.51 4.46
C ILE A 374 16.67 -15.02 4.08
N VAL A 375 16.60 -15.87 3.06
CA VAL A 375 15.34 -16.30 2.45
C VAL A 375 15.12 -17.80 2.59
N GLU A 376 13.87 -18.22 2.77
CA GLU A 376 13.44 -19.61 2.62
C GLU A 376 12.45 -19.74 1.46
N LEU A 377 12.43 -20.91 0.80
CA LEU A 377 11.41 -21.22 -0.19
C LEU A 377 10.13 -21.70 0.49
N VAL A 378 9.03 -21.01 0.23
CA VAL A 378 7.70 -21.29 0.78
C VAL A 378 6.73 -21.59 -0.37
N PRO A 379 5.96 -22.69 -0.32
CA PRO A 379 5.02 -23.02 -1.38
C PRO A 379 3.81 -22.06 -1.37
N ASN A 380 3.57 -21.41 -2.50
CA ASN A 380 2.37 -20.61 -2.74
C ASN A 380 1.11 -21.50 -2.83
N SER A 381 -0.07 -20.89 -3.02
CA SER A 381 -1.33 -21.65 -3.07
C SER A 381 -1.47 -22.65 -4.24
N ARG A 382 -0.56 -22.60 -5.23
CA ARG A 382 -0.45 -23.55 -6.35
C ARG A 382 0.56 -24.68 -6.10
N GLY A 383 1.31 -24.62 -5.00
CA GLY A 383 2.42 -25.55 -4.70
C GLY A 383 3.74 -25.20 -5.39
N ILE A 384 3.83 -24.02 -6.03
CA ILE A 384 5.09 -23.50 -6.59
C ILE A 384 5.85 -22.80 -5.45
N TYR A 385 7.15 -23.04 -5.31
CA TYR A 385 7.94 -22.46 -4.24
C TYR A 385 8.46 -21.06 -4.60
N GLU A 386 8.20 -20.08 -3.72
CA GLU A 386 8.62 -18.68 -3.86
C GLU A 386 9.50 -18.26 -2.66
N PRO A 387 10.48 -17.34 -2.83
CA PRO A 387 11.35 -16.91 -1.74
C PRO A 387 10.68 -15.89 -0.80
N GLU A 388 10.64 -16.20 0.49
CA GLU A 388 10.16 -15.32 1.58
C GLU A 388 11.35 -14.87 2.46
N GLU A 389 11.48 -13.58 2.79
CA GLU A 389 12.49 -13.10 3.75
C GLU A 389 12.09 -13.50 5.18
N ILE A 390 12.85 -14.42 5.77
CA ILE A 390 12.65 -14.86 7.16
C ILE A 390 13.47 -14.01 8.16
N ALA A 391 14.61 -13.50 7.71
CA ALA A 391 15.55 -12.72 8.52
C ALA A 391 16.43 -11.84 7.62
N SER A 392 17.12 -10.87 8.23
CA SER A 392 18.31 -10.24 7.63
C SER A 392 19.56 -10.65 8.41
N GLY A 393 20.74 -10.52 7.80
CA GLY A 393 22.04 -10.80 8.42
C GLY A 393 23.12 -9.76 8.10
N ALA A 394 24.02 -9.53 9.06
CA ALA A 394 25.22 -8.71 8.89
C ALA A 394 26.38 -9.62 8.45
N PHE A 395 26.63 -9.64 7.15
CA PHE A 395 27.71 -10.39 6.52
C PHE A 395 28.92 -9.47 6.29
N ALA A 396 30.13 -9.98 6.43
CA ALA A 396 31.34 -9.18 6.24
C ALA A 396 31.78 -9.24 4.78
N PHE A 397 32.11 -10.44 4.31
CA PHE A 397 32.72 -10.67 3.01
C PHE A 397 31.73 -10.47 1.85
N LEU A 398 30.51 -11.02 1.96
CA LEU A 398 29.50 -10.91 0.90
C LEU A 398 29.01 -9.47 0.67
N SER A 399 29.27 -8.56 1.61
CA SER A 399 28.98 -7.12 1.50
C SER A 399 30.03 -6.35 0.69
N LEU A 400 31.08 -7.02 0.21
CA LEU A 400 32.11 -6.47 -0.70
C LEU A 400 31.82 -6.78 -2.19
N LEU A 401 30.68 -7.41 -2.49
CA LEU A 401 30.26 -7.73 -3.85
C LEU A 401 29.54 -6.52 -4.49
N ASN A 402 30.16 -5.91 -5.50
CA ASN A 402 29.60 -4.78 -6.21
C ASN A 402 28.40 -5.17 -7.09
N HIS A 403 27.60 -4.16 -7.47
CA HIS A 403 26.39 -4.34 -8.25
C HIS A 403 26.62 -4.46 -9.77
N SER A 404 25.97 -5.44 -10.39
CA SER A 404 25.61 -5.39 -11.82
C SER A 404 24.11 -5.63 -12.01
N CYS A 405 23.52 -4.89 -12.97
CA CYS A 405 22.15 -5.16 -13.42
C CYS A 405 22.02 -6.47 -14.19
N CYS A 406 23.14 -7.11 -14.58
CA CYS A 406 23.25 -8.50 -15.00
C CYS A 406 24.38 -9.17 -14.19
N PRO A 407 24.06 -9.86 -13.09
CA PRO A 407 25.06 -10.42 -12.17
C PRO A 407 25.74 -11.69 -12.71
N ASN A 408 26.98 -11.94 -12.30
CA ASN A 408 27.71 -13.18 -12.59
C ASN A 408 27.85 -14.11 -11.37
N VAL A 409 27.51 -13.64 -10.16
CA VAL A 409 27.36 -14.44 -8.93
C VAL A 409 25.98 -14.26 -8.30
N ALA A 410 25.54 -15.19 -7.46
CA ALA A 410 24.33 -15.07 -6.66
C ALA A 410 24.49 -15.73 -5.27
N ARG A 411 23.78 -15.18 -4.28
CA ARG A 411 23.72 -15.66 -2.89
C ARG A 411 22.55 -16.61 -2.71
N PHE A 412 22.79 -17.72 -2.01
CA PHE A 412 21.81 -18.76 -1.73
C PHE A 412 21.77 -19.05 -0.22
N SER A 413 20.58 -19.14 0.36
CA SER A 413 20.40 -19.30 1.81
C SER A 413 20.32 -20.78 2.22
N TYR A 414 21.15 -21.17 3.18
CA TYR A 414 21.17 -22.49 3.82
C TYR A 414 20.94 -22.27 5.32
N GLY A 415 19.68 -22.07 5.69
CA GLY A 415 19.32 -21.42 6.95
C GLY A 415 19.94 -20.02 7.01
N SER A 416 20.55 -19.65 8.14
CA SER A 416 21.27 -18.39 8.30
C SER A 416 22.60 -18.27 7.54
N THR A 417 23.12 -19.34 6.92
CA THR A 417 24.38 -19.30 6.17
C THR A 417 24.12 -18.91 4.71
N LEU A 418 24.86 -17.94 4.18
CA LEU A 418 24.80 -17.60 2.75
C LEU A 418 25.95 -18.25 1.99
N VAL A 419 25.62 -18.88 0.85
CA VAL A 419 26.56 -19.49 -0.08
C VAL A 419 26.57 -18.68 -1.36
N LEU A 420 27.76 -18.22 -1.78
CA LEU A 420 27.96 -17.53 -3.05
C LEU A 420 28.32 -18.55 -4.12
N ARG A 421 27.53 -18.62 -5.20
CA ARG A 421 27.83 -19.43 -6.38
C ARG A 421 27.92 -18.59 -7.66
N ALA A 422 28.74 -19.04 -8.60
CA ALA A 422 28.79 -18.46 -9.94
C ALA A 422 27.55 -18.85 -10.76
N ILE A 423 26.93 -17.86 -11.42
CA ILE A 423 25.76 -18.00 -12.32
C ILE A 423 26.10 -17.57 -13.77
N GLN A 424 27.39 -17.42 -14.04
CA GLN A 424 28.06 -17.25 -15.34
C GLN A 424 29.47 -17.85 -15.22
N ASN A 425 30.19 -18.05 -16.32
CA ASN A 425 31.65 -18.18 -16.23
C ASN A 425 32.25 -16.81 -15.90
N ILE A 426 33.33 -16.78 -15.13
CA ILE A 426 34.07 -15.56 -14.77
C ILE A 426 35.54 -15.81 -15.12
N GLN A 427 36.14 -14.93 -15.92
CA GLN A 427 37.54 -15.06 -16.33
C GLN A 427 38.49 -14.59 -15.22
N GLU A 428 39.75 -15.04 -15.26
CA GLU A 428 40.78 -14.52 -14.36
C GLU A 428 40.87 -12.98 -14.43
N GLY A 429 40.79 -12.32 -13.28
CA GLY A 429 40.79 -10.85 -13.16
C GLY A 429 39.42 -10.19 -13.29
N GLU A 430 38.36 -10.87 -13.76
CA GLU A 430 37.01 -10.30 -13.80
C GLU A 430 36.41 -10.13 -12.39
N GLN A 431 35.59 -9.08 -12.23
CA GLN A 431 34.93 -8.73 -10.98
C GLN A 431 33.67 -9.61 -10.74
N CYS A 432 33.51 -10.10 -9.52
CA CYS A 432 32.32 -10.81 -9.08
C CYS A 432 31.21 -9.80 -8.74
N PHE A 433 30.20 -9.72 -9.59
CA PHE A 433 29.07 -8.81 -9.47
C PHE A 433 27.79 -9.54 -9.06
N ASP A 434 27.15 -9.01 -8.02
CA ASP A 434 25.86 -9.44 -7.49
C ASP A 434 24.75 -8.45 -7.89
N ASN A 435 23.50 -8.70 -7.51
CA ASN A 435 22.38 -7.78 -7.75
C ASN A 435 21.79 -7.21 -6.46
N TYR A 436 21.37 -5.95 -6.51
CA TYR A 436 20.93 -5.13 -5.36
C TYR A 436 19.41 -4.87 -5.37
N GLY A 437 18.63 -5.58 -6.22
CA GLY A 437 17.18 -5.40 -6.38
C GLY A 437 16.71 -4.98 -7.78
N TYR A 438 17.64 -4.86 -8.73
CA TYR A 438 17.47 -4.08 -9.97
C TYR A 438 18.08 -4.82 -11.17
N HIS A 439 17.38 -5.82 -11.69
CA HIS A 439 17.82 -6.60 -12.86
C HIS A 439 17.40 -5.95 -14.18
N PHE A 440 18.29 -5.98 -15.19
CA PHE A 440 18.09 -5.23 -16.44
C PHE A 440 16.87 -5.68 -17.25
N ALA A 441 16.52 -6.97 -17.18
CA ALA A 441 15.44 -7.55 -17.95
C ALA A 441 14.03 -7.19 -17.40
N LEU A 442 13.95 -6.63 -16.19
CA LEU A 442 12.69 -6.33 -15.49
C LEU A 442 12.36 -4.84 -15.42
N MET A 443 13.39 -4.00 -15.44
CA MET A 443 13.33 -2.61 -15.04
C MET A 443 14.19 -1.79 -15.99
N ASP A 444 13.69 -0.64 -16.43
CA ASP A 444 14.39 0.16 -17.42
C ASP A 444 15.65 0.83 -16.85
N LYS A 445 16.50 1.38 -17.72
CA LYS A 445 17.77 2.02 -17.32
C LYS A 445 17.58 3.22 -16.38
N SER A 446 16.47 3.95 -16.48
CA SER A 446 16.18 5.13 -15.66
C SER A 446 15.70 4.75 -14.27
N GLU A 447 14.74 3.82 -14.12
CA GLU A 447 14.33 3.31 -12.80
C GLU A 447 15.51 2.65 -12.06
N ARG A 448 16.27 1.77 -12.73
CA ARG A 448 17.44 1.11 -12.12
C ARG A 448 18.45 2.12 -11.58
N LYS A 449 18.77 3.17 -12.35
CA LYS A 449 19.68 4.23 -11.90
C LYS A 449 19.09 5.08 -10.79
N LYS A 450 17.81 5.45 -10.87
CA LYS A 450 17.08 6.22 -9.84
C LYS A 450 17.14 5.50 -8.49
N HIS A 451 16.80 4.21 -8.46
CA HIS A 451 16.77 3.44 -7.22
C HIS A 451 18.17 3.22 -6.61
N LEU A 452 19.16 2.82 -7.44
CA LEU A 452 20.56 2.67 -6.98
C LEU A 452 21.13 4.00 -6.44
N GLN A 453 20.84 5.12 -7.11
CA GLN A 453 21.26 6.44 -6.65
C GLN A 453 20.58 6.88 -5.34
N SER A 454 19.34 6.42 -5.07
CA SER A 454 18.62 6.74 -3.83
C SER A 454 19.03 5.91 -2.60
N GLN A 455 19.41 4.64 -2.76
CA GLN A 455 19.71 3.74 -1.64
C GLN A 455 21.21 3.45 -1.46
N TYR A 456 21.97 3.39 -2.56
CA TYR A 456 23.38 3.03 -2.58
C TYR A 456 24.29 4.18 -3.03
N TYR A 457 23.70 5.32 -3.42
CA TYR A 457 24.39 6.57 -3.72
C TYR A 457 25.48 6.45 -4.80
N PHE A 458 25.19 5.70 -5.87
CA PHE A 458 26.01 5.64 -7.08
C PHE A 458 25.15 5.46 -8.33
N ASN A 459 25.73 5.80 -9.48
CA ASN A 459 25.14 5.58 -10.79
C ASN A 459 25.74 4.32 -11.43
N CYS A 460 24.93 3.30 -11.74
CA CYS A 460 25.46 2.06 -12.31
C CYS A 460 26.04 2.26 -13.72
N VAL A 461 27.24 1.71 -13.92
CA VAL A 461 27.99 1.66 -15.19
C VAL A 461 28.26 0.23 -15.65
N CYS A 462 27.51 -0.77 -15.17
CA CYS A 462 27.61 -2.13 -15.72
C CYS A 462 27.24 -2.15 -17.21
N GLN A 463 27.70 -3.17 -17.94
CA GLN A 463 27.49 -3.29 -19.38
C GLN A 463 26.02 -3.14 -19.82
N ALA A 464 25.07 -3.66 -19.01
CA ALA A 464 23.63 -3.55 -19.26
C ALA A 464 23.05 -2.14 -19.06
N CYS A 465 23.73 -1.28 -18.28
CA CYS A 465 23.42 0.13 -18.14
C CYS A 465 24.07 0.96 -19.25
N GLU A 466 25.34 0.70 -19.58
CA GLU A 466 26.03 1.43 -20.65
C GLU A 466 25.36 1.22 -22.00
N LYS A 467 25.31 -0.04 -22.47
CA LYS A 467 24.72 -0.47 -23.75
C LYS A 467 23.19 -0.39 -23.79
N ASN A 468 22.54 0.09 -22.72
CA ASN A 468 21.08 0.23 -22.58
C ASN A 468 20.32 -1.05 -22.99
N TRP A 469 20.63 -2.17 -22.32
CA TRP A 469 20.00 -3.46 -22.65
C TRP A 469 18.48 -3.44 -22.43
N PRO A 470 17.71 -4.07 -23.34
CA PRO A 470 16.26 -4.03 -23.31
C PRO A 470 15.66 -4.92 -22.21
N LEU A 471 14.37 -4.70 -21.94
CA LEU A 471 13.55 -5.57 -21.08
C LEU A 471 13.37 -6.97 -21.72
N PHE A 472 13.00 -7.94 -20.89
CA PHE A 472 12.95 -9.37 -21.23
C PHE A 472 12.19 -9.71 -22.52
N ASP A 473 11.02 -9.09 -22.73
CA ASP A 473 10.18 -9.35 -23.91
C ASP A 473 10.73 -8.76 -25.21
N SER A 474 11.68 -7.84 -25.10
CA SER A 474 12.41 -7.22 -26.22
C SER A 474 13.82 -7.79 -26.41
N LEU A 475 14.17 -8.89 -25.73
CA LEU A 475 15.43 -9.61 -25.96
C LEU A 475 15.37 -10.49 -27.22
N PRO A 476 16.47 -10.62 -27.97
CA PRO A 476 16.56 -11.61 -29.04
C PRO A 476 16.48 -13.01 -28.44
N SER A 477 15.61 -13.85 -29.00
CA SER A 477 15.65 -15.30 -28.83
C SER A 477 16.49 -15.89 -29.97
N PHE A 478 17.36 -16.83 -29.65
CA PHE A 478 18.09 -17.63 -30.63
C PHE A 478 17.49 -19.03 -30.82
N ASN A 479 16.39 -19.34 -30.10
CA ASN A 479 15.73 -20.66 -30.06
C ASN A 479 16.75 -21.80 -29.84
N SER A 480 17.77 -21.52 -29.03
CA SER A 480 18.96 -22.36 -28.90
C SER A 480 18.77 -23.51 -27.92
N HIS A 481 17.78 -23.40 -27.02
CA HIS A 481 17.38 -24.42 -26.05
C HIS A 481 15.88 -24.31 -25.73
N GLU A 482 15.10 -25.29 -26.17
CA GLU A 482 13.84 -25.67 -25.51
C GLU A 482 14.19 -26.66 -24.40
N ILE A 483 14.02 -26.25 -23.14
CA ILE A 483 13.98 -27.19 -21.99
C ILE A 483 12.54 -27.67 -21.90
N GLU A 484 12.33 -28.98 -21.77
CA GLU A 484 10.97 -29.52 -21.59
C GLU A 484 10.27 -28.88 -20.38
N ASP A 485 9.01 -28.46 -20.56
CA ASP A 485 8.17 -27.98 -19.46
C ASP A 485 8.05 -29.01 -18.33
N SER A 486 8.16 -30.30 -18.67
CA SER A 486 8.23 -31.43 -17.73
C SER A 486 9.37 -31.27 -16.69
N VAL A 487 10.55 -30.81 -17.13
CA VAL A 487 11.73 -30.58 -16.30
C VAL A 487 11.58 -29.26 -15.54
N PHE A 488 11.11 -28.20 -16.19
CA PHE A 488 10.90 -26.89 -15.56
C PHE A 488 9.89 -26.98 -14.40
N LEU A 489 8.76 -27.66 -14.60
CA LEU A 489 7.74 -27.86 -13.57
C LEU A 489 8.29 -28.67 -12.39
N LYS A 490 9.05 -29.74 -12.64
CA LYS A 490 9.73 -30.51 -11.58
C LYS A 490 10.74 -29.66 -10.79
N LEU A 491 11.57 -28.86 -11.46
CA LEU A 491 12.49 -27.94 -10.77
C LEU A 491 11.74 -26.93 -9.90
N SER A 492 10.67 -26.30 -10.42
CA SER A 492 9.86 -25.29 -9.71
C SER A 492 9.03 -25.83 -8.52
N SER A 493 8.88 -27.15 -8.42
CA SER A 493 8.17 -27.85 -7.33
C SER A 493 9.11 -28.54 -6.33
N GLY A 494 10.43 -28.31 -6.42
CA GLY A 494 11.42 -28.84 -5.47
C GLY A 494 11.78 -30.32 -5.70
N ASP A 495 11.79 -30.78 -6.96
CA ASP A 495 12.20 -32.14 -7.31
C ASP A 495 13.74 -32.29 -7.32
N VAL A 496 14.27 -32.71 -6.16
CA VAL A 496 15.71 -32.90 -5.89
C VAL A 496 16.37 -33.90 -6.86
N GLU A 497 15.65 -34.93 -7.31
CA GLU A 497 16.19 -35.99 -8.18
C GLU A 497 16.38 -35.47 -9.61
N THR A 498 15.41 -34.72 -10.13
CA THR A 498 15.50 -34.02 -11.40
C THR A 498 16.58 -32.94 -11.33
N ALA A 499 16.60 -32.16 -10.25
CA ALA A 499 17.59 -31.12 -9.98
C ALA A 499 19.04 -31.64 -10.12
N VAL A 500 19.39 -32.69 -9.37
CA VAL A 500 20.73 -33.32 -9.44
C VAL A 500 21.02 -33.88 -10.84
N THR A 501 20.01 -34.43 -11.52
CA THR A 501 20.16 -35.07 -12.84
C THR A 501 20.53 -34.07 -13.94
N VAL A 502 19.87 -32.90 -14.00
CA VAL A 502 20.06 -31.92 -15.09
C VAL A 502 21.12 -30.85 -14.81
N ALA A 503 21.63 -30.78 -13.58
CA ALA A 503 22.53 -29.73 -13.09
C ALA A 503 23.72 -29.45 -14.02
N GLY A 504 24.44 -30.50 -14.43
CA GLY A 504 25.67 -30.40 -15.22
C GLY A 504 25.44 -29.83 -16.62
N ASP A 505 24.37 -30.26 -17.28
CA ASP A 505 24.02 -29.83 -18.64
C ASP A 505 23.54 -28.37 -18.64
N LEU A 506 22.69 -27.99 -17.68
CA LEU A 506 22.24 -26.60 -17.51
C LEU A 506 23.42 -25.64 -17.27
N CYS A 507 24.35 -26.02 -16.37
CA CYS A 507 25.53 -25.19 -16.08
C CYS A 507 26.47 -25.07 -17.28
N THR A 508 26.72 -26.19 -17.97
CA THR A 508 27.52 -26.23 -19.22
C THR A 508 26.91 -25.30 -20.27
N LYS A 509 25.61 -25.41 -20.51
CA LYS A 509 24.93 -24.60 -21.52
C LYS A 509 24.87 -23.12 -21.16
N LEU A 510 24.69 -22.76 -19.90
CA LEU A 510 24.67 -21.36 -19.48
C LEU A 510 26.00 -20.67 -19.80
N GLY A 511 27.11 -21.41 -19.72
CA GLY A 511 28.42 -20.98 -20.16
C GLY A 511 28.60 -20.82 -21.68
N GLU A 512 27.81 -21.52 -22.50
CA GLU A 512 27.76 -21.28 -23.95
C GLU A 512 26.95 -20.02 -24.28
N LEU A 513 25.73 -19.92 -23.72
CA LEU A 513 24.78 -18.84 -24.02
C LEU A 513 25.24 -17.47 -23.51
N GLN A 514 26.13 -17.44 -22.51
CA GLN A 514 26.80 -16.22 -22.05
C GLN A 514 27.45 -15.43 -23.20
N LYS A 515 27.93 -16.11 -24.25
CA LYS A 515 28.55 -15.48 -25.43
C LYS A 515 27.55 -14.75 -26.35
N LEU A 516 26.24 -14.96 -26.15
CA LEU A 516 25.15 -14.39 -26.95
C LEU A 516 24.43 -13.23 -26.24
N GLN A 517 24.93 -12.76 -25.09
CA GLN A 517 24.29 -11.72 -24.31
C GLN A 517 24.21 -10.36 -25.05
N PRO A 518 23.11 -9.59 -24.87
CA PRO A 518 21.93 -9.94 -24.09
C PRO A 518 20.92 -10.76 -24.93
N CYS A 519 20.49 -11.91 -24.44
CA CYS A 519 19.51 -12.76 -25.12
C CYS A 519 18.52 -13.42 -24.16
N LYS A 520 17.36 -13.82 -24.69
CA LYS A 520 16.24 -14.37 -23.91
C LYS A 520 16.58 -15.75 -23.35
N ASP A 521 17.18 -16.60 -24.19
CA ASP A 521 17.64 -17.96 -23.87
C ASP A 521 18.55 -17.96 -22.62
N PHE A 522 19.54 -17.05 -22.59
CA PHE A 522 20.47 -16.92 -21.46
C PHE A 522 19.74 -16.50 -20.17
N CYS A 523 18.86 -15.50 -20.24
CA CYS A 523 18.12 -15.03 -19.07
C CYS A 523 17.19 -16.12 -18.50
N GLN A 524 16.50 -16.87 -19.36
CA GLN A 524 15.68 -18.00 -18.93
C GLN A 524 16.54 -19.08 -18.26
N LEU A 525 17.63 -19.49 -18.89
CA LEU A 525 18.51 -20.53 -18.36
C LEU A 525 19.19 -20.12 -17.06
N GLN A 526 19.54 -18.84 -16.87
CA GLN A 526 20.10 -18.37 -15.61
C GLN A 526 19.10 -18.49 -14.45
N GLU A 527 17.81 -18.21 -14.66
CA GLU A 527 16.79 -18.44 -13.63
C GLU A 527 16.54 -19.93 -13.37
N ILE A 528 16.64 -20.78 -14.39
CA ILE A 528 16.52 -22.23 -14.23
C ILE A 528 17.70 -22.81 -13.43
N VAL A 529 18.92 -22.30 -13.64
CA VAL A 529 20.10 -22.66 -12.80
C VAL A 529 19.94 -22.16 -11.37
N LYS A 530 19.37 -20.95 -11.15
CA LYS A 530 19.02 -20.48 -9.79
C LYS A 530 17.98 -21.39 -9.14
N GLN A 531 16.91 -21.76 -9.86
CA GLN A 531 15.89 -22.70 -9.37
C GLN A 531 16.50 -24.06 -9.02
N TYR A 532 17.33 -24.64 -9.89
CA TYR A 532 18.08 -25.87 -9.59
C TYR A 532 18.79 -25.78 -8.23
N ILE A 533 19.60 -24.74 -8.00
CA ILE A 533 20.41 -24.60 -6.78
C ILE A 533 19.55 -24.56 -5.51
N VAL A 534 18.39 -23.88 -5.53
CA VAL A 534 17.51 -23.82 -4.34
C VAL A 534 16.61 -25.05 -4.19
N SER A 535 16.28 -25.74 -5.29
CA SER A 535 15.46 -26.95 -5.27
C SER A 535 16.19 -28.20 -4.75
N VAL A 536 17.49 -28.10 -4.44
CA VAL A 536 18.23 -29.08 -3.61
C VAL A 536 18.14 -28.75 -2.09
N VAL A 537 17.40 -27.70 -1.69
CA VAL A 537 17.28 -27.21 -0.30
C VAL A 537 15.81 -27.06 0.24
N PRO A 538 14.75 -27.76 -0.24
CA PRO A 538 13.37 -27.48 0.17
C PRO A 538 12.89 -28.19 1.48
N PRO A 539 12.33 -27.46 2.47
CA PRO A 539 11.75 -28.04 3.69
C PRO A 539 10.35 -28.67 3.44
N LYS A 540 10.32 -29.89 2.89
CA LYS A 540 9.09 -30.68 2.64
C LYS A 540 8.31 -31.06 3.92
N TRP A 541 7.44 -30.18 4.44
CA TRP A 541 6.53 -30.53 5.56
C TRP A 541 5.06 -30.07 5.46
N PHE A 542 4.67 -29.33 4.42
CA PHE A 542 3.26 -28.92 4.21
C PHE A 542 2.77 -29.11 2.75
N GLY A 543 3.09 -30.27 2.17
CA GLY A 543 2.47 -30.79 0.95
C GLY A 543 2.12 -32.27 1.14
N GLY A 544 0.91 -32.69 0.79
CA GLY A 544 0.42 -34.05 1.05
C GLY A 544 0.69 -35.03 -0.10
N GLY A 545 0.96 -36.29 0.23
CA GLY A 545 1.02 -37.38 -0.76
C GLY A 545 2.27 -38.26 -0.69
N THR A 546 2.04 -39.54 -0.43
CA THR A 546 2.88 -40.72 -0.66
C THR A 546 4.08 -40.64 -1.64
N ALA A 547 5.23 -41.11 -1.17
CA ALA A 547 6.27 -41.92 -1.86
C ALA A 547 6.75 -41.62 -3.32
N VAL A 548 8.05 -41.30 -3.41
CA VAL A 548 9.11 -41.58 -4.44
C VAL A 548 8.84 -42.67 -5.52
N PRO A 549 9.54 -42.66 -6.70
CA PRO A 549 9.69 -41.62 -7.75
C PRO A 549 9.48 -42.17 -9.21
N GLN A 550 9.60 -41.33 -10.27
CA GLN A 550 10.28 -41.66 -11.57
C GLN A 550 10.25 -40.54 -12.67
N CYS A 551 11.01 -40.75 -13.74
CA CYS A 551 11.12 -39.98 -15.00
C CYS A 551 9.95 -40.32 -15.99
N ALA A 552 9.79 -39.82 -17.25
CA ALA A 552 10.59 -38.98 -18.17
C ALA A 552 9.75 -38.45 -19.38
N VAL A 553 10.36 -37.61 -20.27
CA VAL A 553 10.30 -37.66 -21.77
C VAL A 553 9.20 -36.91 -22.60
N TRP A 554 9.64 -35.84 -23.32
CA TRP A 554 9.42 -35.43 -24.76
C TRP A 554 8.04 -34.83 -25.21
N SER A 555 7.90 -33.93 -26.24
CA SER A 555 8.85 -33.13 -27.07
C SER A 555 8.19 -32.07 -28.04
N THR A 556 8.79 -30.87 -28.14
CA THR A 556 9.03 -29.97 -29.34
C THR A 556 7.93 -29.29 -30.23
N ALA A 557 7.99 -27.94 -30.29
CA ALA A 557 8.15 -27.04 -31.49
C ALA A 557 7.05 -26.85 -32.60
N PRO A 558 7.17 -25.88 -33.59
CA PRO A 558 7.27 -24.39 -33.46
C PRO A 558 6.57 -23.51 -34.59
N ALA A 559 6.79 -22.17 -34.57
CA ALA A 559 6.86 -21.20 -35.74
C ALA A 559 5.54 -20.65 -36.41
N GLN A 560 5.43 -19.48 -37.13
CA GLN A 560 6.29 -18.30 -37.54
C GLN A 560 5.40 -17.04 -37.96
N PRO A 561 5.94 -15.81 -38.28
CA PRO A 561 5.26 -14.49 -38.01
C PRO A 561 5.40 -13.30 -39.07
N VAL A 562 5.26 -12.02 -38.60
CA VAL A 562 5.85 -10.70 -39.07
C VAL A 562 5.04 -9.66 -39.92
N ALA A 563 5.09 -8.35 -39.52
CA ALA A 563 5.39 -7.09 -40.31
C ALA A 563 4.41 -5.86 -40.19
N LYS A 564 4.73 -4.59 -40.58
CA LYS A 564 5.77 -3.59 -40.13
C LYS A 564 5.51 -2.14 -40.69
N MET A 565 6.28 -1.11 -40.25
CA MET A 565 6.43 0.31 -40.75
C MET A 565 5.34 1.37 -40.38
N GLN A 566 5.52 2.69 -40.12
CA GLN A 566 6.56 3.78 -40.32
C GLN A 566 6.34 4.69 -41.58
N LEU A 567 6.51 6.04 -41.63
CA LEU A 567 6.98 7.12 -40.69
C LEU A 567 6.12 8.45 -40.86
N ILE A 568 6.47 9.77 -40.86
CA ILE A 568 7.71 10.62 -40.92
C ILE A 568 7.68 11.97 -40.08
N TYR A 569 7.74 13.20 -40.66
CA TYR A 569 8.10 14.53 -40.03
C TYR A 569 7.19 15.73 -40.54
N PHE A 570 7.29 17.06 -40.27
CA PHE A 570 8.43 18.04 -40.14
C PHE A 570 8.16 19.33 -39.26
N PHE A 571 8.50 20.58 -39.67
CA PHE A 571 8.66 21.85 -38.86
C PHE A 571 8.33 23.17 -39.62
N THR A 572 8.05 24.31 -38.92
CA THR A 572 8.78 25.63 -39.01
C THR A 572 8.21 26.75 -38.08
N LEU A 573 8.86 27.94 -38.01
CA LEU A 573 8.76 29.00 -36.97
C LEU A 573 8.34 30.40 -37.51
N PHE A 574 7.87 31.33 -36.65
CA PHE A 574 8.02 32.80 -36.77
C PHE A 574 7.77 33.54 -35.41
N SER A 575 8.13 34.84 -35.29
CA SER A 575 8.05 35.71 -34.08
C SER A 575 8.07 37.21 -34.51
N PHE A 576 7.86 38.28 -33.71
CA PHE A 576 7.74 38.58 -32.27
C PHE A 576 6.79 39.80 -32.06
N ALA A 577 6.27 40.06 -30.83
CA ALA A 577 5.76 41.39 -30.43
C ALA A 577 5.61 41.56 -28.89
N VAL A 578 6.60 42.15 -28.21
CA VAL A 578 6.56 42.33 -26.75
C VAL A 578 5.54 43.40 -26.33
N SER A 579 4.74 43.06 -25.31
CA SER A 579 3.74 43.88 -24.62
C SER A 579 3.88 43.56 -23.10
N GLU A 580 3.15 44.24 -22.22
CA GLU A 580 3.38 44.18 -20.77
C GLU A 580 2.74 42.94 -20.09
N ASP A 581 3.44 42.40 -19.08
CA ASP A 581 3.10 41.13 -18.42
C ASP A 581 1.84 41.23 -17.54
N LEU A 582 0.85 40.39 -17.81
CA LEU A 582 -0.32 40.20 -16.96
C LEU A 582 -0.01 39.21 -15.83
N LYS A 583 0.08 39.71 -14.61
CA LYS A 583 0.09 38.89 -13.39
C LYS A 583 -1.35 38.69 -12.91
N LEU A 584 -1.72 37.46 -12.58
CA LEU A 584 -3.08 37.07 -12.23
C LEU A 584 -3.06 36.04 -11.10
N THR A 585 -3.86 36.28 -10.06
CA THR A 585 -4.14 35.30 -9.00
C THR A 585 -5.37 34.50 -9.38
N ILE A 586 -5.26 33.17 -9.48
CA ILE A 586 -6.38 32.26 -9.69
C ILE A 586 -6.64 31.52 -8.37
N LEU A 587 -7.75 31.85 -7.73
CA LEU A 587 -8.36 31.04 -6.68
C LEU A 587 -9.25 29.98 -7.34
N HIS A 588 -9.27 28.75 -6.82
CA HIS A 588 -10.21 27.74 -7.30
C HIS A 588 -10.65 26.73 -6.25
N ASN A 589 -11.80 26.11 -6.47
CA ASN A 589 -12.26 24.97 -5.69
C ASN A 589 -13.16 24.03 -6.51
N ASN A 590 -13.30 22.80 -6.01
CA ASN A 590 -13.97 21.68 -6.66
C ASN A 590 -14.61 20.77 -5.59
N ASP A 591 -15.60 19.96 -5.99
CA ASP A 591 -16.15 18.84 -5.19
C ASP A 591 -16.57 19.24 -3.76
N LEU A 592 -17.23 20.40 -3.65
CA LEU A 592 -17.62 21.00 -2.37
C LEU A 592 -18.69 20.18 -1.63
N HIS A 593 -19.46 19.37 -2.35
CA HIS A 593 -20.40 18.37 -1.82
C HIS A 593 -21.23 18.85 -0.62
N SER A 594 -21.81 20.04 -0.77
CA SER A 594 -22.71 20.69 0.18
C SER A 594 -22.16 20.79 1.62
N ARG A 595 -20.84 20.95 1.77
CA ARG A 595 -20.14 21.27 3.02
C ARG A 595 -20.20 22.78 3.32
N PHE A 596 -21.42 23.30 3.49
CA PHE A 596 -21.65 24.72 3.80
C PHE A 596 -21.08 25.08 5.19
N GLU A 597 -21.25 24.19 6.15
CA GLU A 597 -20.70 24.29 7.50
C GLU A 597 -19.22 23.92 7.58
N GLU A 598 -18.58 24.31 8.67
CA GLU A 598 -17.29 23.76 9.06
C GLU A 598 -17.40 22.27 9.40
N THR A 599 -16.36 21.51 9.06
CA THR A 599 -16.32 20.04 9.16
C THR A 599 -15.25 19.57 10.13
N SER A 600 -15.35 18.34 10.64
CA SER A 600 -14.19 17.70 11.27
C SER A 600 -13.11 17.40 10.22
N ARG A 601 -11.88 17.10 10.65
CA ARG A 601 -10.75 16.81 9.73
C ARG A 601 -11.01 15.63 8.76
N ASN A 602 -11.99 14.78 9.04
CA ASN A 602 -12.48 13.71 8.14
C ASN A 602 -13.64 14.15 7.22
N SER A 603 -13.91 15.45 7.09
CA SER A 603 -14.99 16.05 6.29
C SER A 603 -16.43 15.57 6.64
N GLY A 604 -16.62 15.13 7.89
CA GLY A 604 -17.93 14.86 8.51
C GLY A 604 -18.34 15.96 9.49
N THR A 605 -19.38 15.71 10.29
CA THR A 605 -19.83 16.61 11.37
C THR A 605 -18.67 16.99 12.31
N CYS A 606 -18.60 18.26 12.70
CA CYS A 606 -17.61 18.74 13.68
C CYS A 606 -18.20 18.77 15.11
N LYS A 607 -17.34 18.58 16.13
CA LYS A 607 -17.71 18.63 17.56
C LYS A 607 -17.02 19.76 18.31
N ASP A 608 -15.68 19.71 18.43
CA ASP A 608 -14.91 20.81 19.01
C ASP A 608 -14.63 21.86 17.92
N LYS A 609 -15.10 23.09 18.14
CA LYS A 609 -14.83 24.25 17.27
C LYS A 609 -13.33 24.57 17.13
N LYS A 610 -12.48 24.04 18.00
CA LYS A 610 -11.02 24.12 17.90
C LYS A 610 -10.43 23.14 16.89
N GLU A 611 -11.16 22.13 16.42
CA GLU A 611 -10.68 21.16 15.42
C GLU A 611 -11.42 21.24 14.08
N CYS A 612 -12.38 22.16 13.95
CA CYS A 612 -13.15 22.32 12.72
C CYS A 612 -12.33 22.99 11.60
N VAL A 613 -12.55 22.51 10.38
CA VAL A 613 -11.85 22.93 9.16
C VAL A 613 -12.85 23.13 8.02
N GLY A 614 -12.49 24.01 7.10
CA GLY A 614 -13.28 24.33 5.92
C GLY A 614 -14.59 25.06 6.21
N GLY A 615 -15.58 24.79 5.36
CA GLY A 615 -16.86 25.46 5.35
C GLY A 615 -16.86 26.72 4.49
N PHE A 616 -18.04 27.13 4.03
CA PHE A 616 -18.18 28.24 3.09
C PHE A 616 -17.82 29.59 3.74
N ALA A 617 -17.96 29.73 5.05
CA ALA A 617 -17.64 30.97 5.76
C ALA A 617 -16.13 31.28 5.80
N ARG A 618 -15.26 30.26 5.95
CA ARG A 618 -13.79 30.41 5.78
C ARG A 618 -13.39 30.60 4.32
N THR A 619 -14.07 29.86 3.43
CA THR A 619 -13.85 29.97 1.98
C THR A 619 -14.13 31.38 1.48
N ALA A 620 -15.24 31.99 1.91
CA ALA A 620 -15.60 33.38 1.63
C ALA A 620 -14.56 34.36 2.16
N HIS A 621 -14.14 34.19 3.42
CA HIS A 621 -13.15 35.03 4.07
C HIS A 621 -11.86 35.11 3.24
N GLU A 622 -11.29 33.96 2.87
CA GLU A 622 -10.08 33.92 2.04
C GLU A 622 -10.29 34.52 0.64
N ILE A 623 -11.40 34.24 -0.04
CA ILE A 623 -11.70 34.84 -1.36
C ILE A 623 -11.77 36.37 -1.26
N ARG A 624 -12.40 36.90 -0.21
CA ARG A 624 -12.53 38.34 0.04
C ARG A 624 -11.20 38.96 0.46
N ARG A 625 -10.40 38.24 1.27
CA ARG A 625 -9.05 38.62 1.67
C ARG A 625 -8.15 38.76 0.45
N PHE A 626 -8.05 37.75 -0.40
CA PHE A 626 -7.27 37.82 -1.65
C PHE A 626 -7.75 38.93 -2.59
N ARG A 627 -9.06 39.09 -2.81
CA ARG A 627 -9.63 40.19 -3.60
C ARG A 627 -9.38 41.59 -3.01
N THR A 628 -8.89 41.68 -1.78
CA THR A 628 -8.52 42.96 -1.11
C THR A 628 -7.00 43.15 -0.99
N GLU A 629 -6.25 42.07 -0.74
CA GLU A 629 -4.82 42.10 -0.38
C GLU A 629 -3.86 41.84 -1.56
N SER A 630 -4.34 41.40 -2.73
CA SER A 630 -3.47 41.03 -3.87
C SER A 630 -2.74 42.21 -4.55
N GLY A 631 -2.98 43.45 -4.10
CA GLY A 631 -2.38 44.67 -4.65
C GLY A 631 -2.82 44.90 -6.09
N ASP A 632 -1.86 45.18 -6.97
CA ASP A 632 -2.11 45.42 -8.40
C ASP A 632 -2.43 44.14 -9.20
N ASN A 633 -2.32 42.94 -8.61
CA ASN A 633 -2.65 41.68 -9.28
C ASN A 633 -4.17 41.41 -9.21
N PRO A 634 -4.89 41.31 -10.34
CA PRO A 634 -6.28 40.90 -10.35
C PRO A 634 -6.48 39.47 -9.82
N VAL A 635 -7.68 39.19 -9.32
CA VAL A 635 -8.04 37.89 -8.74
C VAL A 635 -9.27 37.32 -9.45
N LEU A 636 -9.12 36.13 -10.03
CA LEU A 636 -10.26 35.27 -10.42
C LEU A 636 -10.51 34.24 -9.34
N PHE A 637 -11.79 33.92 -9.08
CA PHE A 637 -12.21 32.76 -8.31
C PHE A 637 -13.07 31.83 -9.18
N LEU A 638 -12.62 30.59 -9.39
CA LEU A 638 -13.21 29.65 -10.35
C LEU A 638 -13.69 28.37 -9.66
N ASN A 639 -14.92 27.92 -9.93
CA ASN A 639 -15.48 26.69 -9.38
C ASN A 639 -15.55 25.58 -10.43
N ALA A 640 -15.00 24.40 -10.15
CA ALA A 640 -14.93 23.28 -11.08
C ALA A 640 -16.01 22.20 -10.85
N GLY A 641 -17.19 22.57 -10.33
CA GLY A 641 -18.35 21.70 -10.21
C GLY A 641 -18.47 20.89 -8.91
N ASP A 642 -19.55 20.09 -8.84
CA ASP A 642 -19.95 19.23 -7.72
C ASP A 642 -20.08 19.97 -6.37
N THR A 643 -20.85 21.06 -6.41
CA THR A 643 -21.35 21.72 -5.19
C THR A 643 -22.56 20.96 -4.62
N TYR A 644 -23.37 20.36 -5.50
CA TYR A 644 -24.50 19.52 -5.15
C TYR A 644 -24.09 18.27 -4.36
N VAL A 645 -25.05 17.79 -3.53
CA VAL A 645 -25.08 16.48 -2.84
C VAL A 645 -23.95 16.20 -1.84
N GLY A 646 -24.30 15.61 -0.70
CA GLY A 646 -23.32 15.04 0.25
C GLY A 646 -23.59 15.33 1.72
N THR A 647 -24.62 16.11 2.06
CA THR A 647 -25.06 16.41 3.43
C THR A 647 -26.59 16.53 3.50
N ALA A 648 -27.15 16.48 4.71
CA ALA A 648 -28.57 16.71 4.95
C ALA A 648 -29.05 18.08 4.43
N TRP A 649 -28.18 19.10 4.43
CA TRP A 649 -28.45 20.43 3.86
C TRP A 649 -28.95 20.36 2.41
N PHE A 650 -28.29 19.56 1.57
CA PHE A 650 -28.76 19.33 0.21
C PHE A 650 -29.99 18.44 0.16
N ALA A 651 -30.03 17.37 0.96
CA ALA A 651 -31.16 16.45 0.98
C ALA A 651 -32.50 17.18 1.24
N VAL A 652 -32.47 18.20 2.11
CA VAL A 652 -33.62 19.07 2.46
C VAL A 652 -33.82 20.22 1.47
N HIS A 653 -32.79 21.03 1.21
CA HIS A 653 -32.94 22.33 0.50
C HIS A 653 -32.59 22.28 -1.00
N LYS A 654 -32.09 21.14 -1.49
CA LYS A 654 -31.75 20.84 -2.89
C LYS A 654 -30.92 21.95 -3.55
N TRP A 655 -31.23 22.31 -4.79
CA TRP A 655 -30.51 23.32 -5.59
C TRP A 655 -30.44 24.71 -4.95
N LYS A 656 -31.45 25.08 -4.13
CA LYS A 656 -31.64 26.47 -3.69
C LYS A 656 -30.56 26.93 -2.73
N ILE A 657 -30.16 26.08 -1.77
CA ILE A 657 -29.08 26.42 -0.86
C ILE A 657 -27.73 26.54 -1.61
N CYS A 658 -27.48 25.67 -2.59
CA CYS A 658 -26.26 25.72 -3.41
C CYS A 658 -26.10 27.07 -4.13
N VAL A 659 -27.15 27.55 -4.80
CA VAL A 659 -27.07 28.80 -5.56
C VAL A 659 -27.01 30.04 -4.67
N GLU A 660 -27.75 30.08 -3.55
CA GLU A 660 -27.68 31.21 -2.62
C GLU A 660 -26.27 31.32 -1.97
N PHE A 661 -25.63 30.19 -1.63
CA PHE A 661 -24.26 30.19 -1.10
C PHE A 661 -23.20 30.51 -2.16
N LEU A 662 -23.29 29.97 -3.38
CA LEU A 662 -22.34 30.30 -4.45
C LEU A 662 -22.44 31.77 -4.88
N ASN A 663 -23.65 32.35 -4.93
CA ASN A 663 -23.86 33.79 -5.15
C ASN A 663 -23.19 34.65 -4.05
N LEU A 664 -22.99 34.11 -2.85
CA LEU A 664 -22.32 34.79 -1.73
C LEU A 664 -20.79 34.67 -1.76
N LEU A 665 -20.26 33.55 -2.28
CA LEU A 665 -18.83 33.38 -2.60
C LEU A 665 -18.40 34.16 -3.85
N LYS A 666 -19.33 34.35 -4.81
CA LYS A 666 -19.12 35.03 -6.09
C LYS A 666 -17.96 34.43 -6.91
N PRO A 667 -18.07 33.19 -7.41
CA PRO A 667 -17.17 32.71 -8.46
C PRO A 667 -17.33 33.58 -9.70
N ASP A 668 -16.22 33.88 -10.39
CA ASP A 668 -16.23 34.63 -11.65
C ASP A 668 -16.66 33.73 -12.82
N VAL A 669 -16.40 32.42 -12.73
CA VAL A 669 -16.98 31.37 -13.58
C VAL A 669 -17.14 30.06 -12.79
N MET A 670 -18.20 29.31 -13.08
CA MET A 670 -18.39 27.92 -12.65
C MET A 670 -18.41 26.98 -13.87
N SER A 671 -17.84 25.78 -13.77
CA SER A 671 -18.18 24.65 -14.65
C SER A 671 -19.17 23.73 -13.94
N LEU A 672 -20.02 23.04 -14.72
CA LEU A 672 -20.88 21.99 -14.18
C LEU A 672 -20.05 20.78 -13.73
N GLY A 673 -20.42 20.19 -12.60
CA GLY A 673 -20.08 18.81 -12.23
C GLY A 673 -21.18 17.82 -12.62
N ASN A 674 -20.99 16.54 -12.28
CA ASN A 674 -21.99 15.50 -12.54
C ASN A 674 -23.13 15.54 -11.53
N HIS A 675 -22.85 15.83 -10.24
CA HIS A 675 -23.85 15.80 -9.18
C HIS A 675 -24.84 16.96 -9.27
N GLU A 676 -24.52 18.02 -10.03
CA GLU A 676 -25.48 19.05 -10.46
C GLU A 676 -26.69 18.49 -11.23
N PHE A 677 -26.58 17.31 -11.86
CA PHE A 677 -27.68 16.65 -12.59
C PHE A 677 -28.48 15.63 -11.76
N ASP A 678 -28.14 15.38 -10.48
CA ASP A 678 -28.66 14.22 -9.73
C ASP A 678 -30.17 14.19 -9.55
N PHE A 679 -30.79 15.36 -9.50
CA PHE A 679 -32.24 15.52 -9.35
C PHE A 679 -32.89 15.99 -10.67
N GLY A 680 -32.24 15.71 -11.79
CA GLY A 680 -32.71 15.98 -13.14
C GLY A 680 -32.53 17.43 -13.60
N VAL A 681 -32.70 17.63 -14.91
CA VAL A 681 -32.71 18.96 -15.56
C VAL A 681 -33.73 19.92 -14.92
N SER A 682 -34.84 19.38 -14.38
CA SER A 682 -35.84 20.13 -13.62
C SER A 682 -35.34 20.74 -12.30
N SER A 683 -34.28 20.17 -11.70
CA SER A 683 -33.60 20.73 -10.52
C SER A 683 -32.39 21.61 -10.90
N LEU A 684 -31.76 21.35 -12.05
CA LEU A 684 -30.62 22.15 -12.53
C LEU A 684 -31.03 23.48 -13.19
N ALA A 685 -32.08 23.50 -14.02
CA ALA A 685 -32.50 24.74 -14.69
C ALA A 685 -32.88 25.89 -13.72
N PRO A 686 -33.52 25.64 -12.55
CA PRO A 686 -33.69 26.66 -11.52
C PRO A 686 -32.38 27.17 -10.91
N PHE A 687 -31.37 26.32 -10.74
CA PHE A 687 -30.04 26.73 -10.27
C PHE A 687 -29.36 27.67 -11.27
N VAL A 688 -29.27 27.23 -12.54
CA VAL A 688 -28.68 28.02 -13.63
C VAL A 688 -29.29 29.42 -13.69
N LYS A 689 -30.62 29.50 -13.71
CA LYS A 689 -31.37 30.75 -13.79
C LYS A 689 -31.22 31.69 -12.57
N ASN A 690 -30.76 31.17 -11.42
CA ASN A 690 -30.55 31.97 -10.20
C ASN A 690 -29.06 32.22 -9.90
N ALA A 691 -28.15 31.68 -10.72
CA ALA A 691 -26.71 31.95 -10.59
C ALA A 691 -26.39 33.39 -11.02
N GLN A 692 -25.64 34.11 -10.20
CA GLN A 692 -25.17 35.47 -10.48
C GLN A 692 -23.80 35.49 -11.20
N PHE A 693 -23.41 34.34 -11.76
CA PHE A 693 -22.12 34.06 -12.38
C PHE A 693 -22.32 33.15 -13.60
N PRO A 694 -21.47 33.24 -14.63
CA PRO A 694 -21.58 32.39 -15.80
C PRO A 694 -21.24 30.93 -15.48
N ILE A 695 -22.01 30.02 -16.07
CA ILE A 695 -21.77 28.58 -16.03
C ILE A 695 -21.29 28.13 -17.42
N VAL A 696 -20.23 27.31 -17.49
CA VAL A 696 -19.62 26.83 -18.73
C VAL A 696 -19.56 25.30 -18.84
N ALA A 697 -19.77 24.77 -20.05
CA ALA A 697 -19.51 23.39 -20.45
C ALA A 697 -19.46 23.28 -22.00
N ALA A 698 -18.28 23.16 -22.61
CA ALA A 698 -18.10 23.19 -24.07
C ALA A 698 -18.53 21.91 -24.79
N ASN A 699 -18.48 20.77 -24.10
CA ASN A 699 -18.79 19.44 -24.63
C ASN A 699 -20.23 18.98 -24.41
N LEU A 700 -21.14 19.87 -23.99
CA LEU A 700 -22.56 19.57 -23.80
C LEU A 700 -23.40 20.22 -24.91
N ASP A 701 -24.41 19.48 -25.39
CA ASP A 701 -25.43 19.99 -26.30
C ASP A 701 -26.80 20.02 -25.58
N PHE A 702 -27.34 21.25 -25.44
CA PHE A 702 -28.60 21.54 -24.77
C PHE A 702 -29.78 21.76 -25.74
N THR A 703 -29.63 21.48 -27.04
CA THR A 703 -30.71 21.69 -28.04
C THR A 703 -32.00 20.93 -27.72
N LYS A 704 -31.90 19.81 -27.00
CA LYS A 704 -33.02 18.99 -26.53
C LYS A 704 -33.50 19.35 -25.11
N GLU A 705 -32.75 20.17 -24.38
CA GLU A 705 -33.03 20.63 -23.02
C GLU A 705 -32.88 22.17 -22.95
N PRO A 706 -33.71 22.93 -23.69
CA PRO A 706 -33.53 24.38 -23.86
C PRO A 706 -33.67 25.19 -22.56
N SER A 707 -34.17 24.58 -21.49
CA SER A 707 -34.16 25.09 -20.12
C SER A 707 -32.74 25.32 -19.55
N LEU A 708 -31.72 24.72 -20.16
CA LEU A 708 -30.30 24.87 -19.80
C LEU A 708 -29.51 25.81 -20.73
N SER A 709 -30.17 26.46 -21.69
CA SER A 709 -29.53 27.28 -22.74
C SER A 709 -28.80 28.54 -22.27
N GLU A 710 -28.88 28.90 -20.98
CA GLU A 710 -28.08 29.97 -20.37
C GLU A 710 -26.62 29.51 -20.07
N ILE A 711 -26.36 28.19 -20.04
CA ILE A 711 -25.01 27.61 -19.93
C ILE A 711 -24.28 27.77 -21.26
N LYS A 712 -23.04 28.25 -21.21
CA LYS A 712 -22.21 28.59 -22.38
C LYS A 712 -21.12 27.54 -22.60
N LYS A 713 -20.49 27.55 -23.77
CA LYS A 713 -19.28 26.74 -24.00
C LYS A 713 -18.05 27.36 -23.34
N SER A 714 -17.92 28.67 -23.49
CA SER A 714 -16.89 29.50 -22.86
C SER A 714 -17.43 30.86 -22.44
N VAL A 715 -16.62 31.61 -21.70
CA VAL A 715 -16.76 33.05 -21.51
C VAL A 715 -15.42 33.76 -21.70
N VAL A 716 -15.46 35.05 -21.98
CA VAL A 716 -14.28 35.92 -22.04
C VAL A 716 -14.43 37.01 -20.99
N ILE A 717 -13.43 37.14 -20.12
CA ILE A 717 -13.31 38.19 -19.11
C ILE A 717 -12.21 39.15 -19.57
N ASP A 718 -12.45 40.45 -19.45
CA ASP A 718 -11.41 41.46 -19.63
C ASP A 718 -10.73 41.72 -18.27
N ILE A 719 -9.42 41.51 -18.22
CA ILE A 719 -8.61 41.66 -17.02
C ILE A 719 -7.47 42.62 -17.37
N SER A 720 -7.54 43.84 -16.84
CA SER A 720 -6.56 44.91 -17.10
C SER A 720 -6.32 45.18 -18.61
N GLY A 721 -7.36 45.10 -19.45
CA GLY A 721 -7.26 45.28 -20.91
C GLY A 721 -6.80 44.04 -21.68
N ARG A 722 -6.60 42.90 -21.00
CA ARG A 722 -6.24 41.61 -21.58
C ARG A 722 -7.44 40.67 -21.54
N LYS A 723 -7.80 40.09 -22.69
CA LYS A 723 -8.88 39.10 -22.77
C LYS A 723 -8.41 37.73 -22.29
N VAL A 724 -9.05 37.20 -21.26
CA VAL A 724 -8.88 35.84 -20.74
C VAL A 724 -10.12 35.01 -21.08
N GLY A 725 -9.93 33.94 -21.85
CA GLY A 725 -10.97 32.97 -22.19
C GLY A 725 -11.02 31.84 -21.17
N ILE A 726 -12.23 31.44 -20.77
CA ILE A 726 -12.47 30.36 -19.81
C ILE A 726 -13.42 29.35 -20.46
N VAL A 727 -12.94 28.13 -20.70
CA VAL A 727 -13.63 27.06 -21.44
C VAL A 727 -14.07 25.95 -20.50
N GLY A 728 -15.35 25.57 -20.55
CA GLY A 728 -15.93 24.55 -19.66
C GLY A 728 -15.78 23.11 -20.15
N HIS A 729 -15.82 22.12 -19.26
CA HIS A 729 -16.09 20.71 -19.62
C HIS A 729 -16.69 19.87 -18.49
N LEU A 730 -17.43 18.82 -18.85
CA LEU A 730 -17.98 17.83 -17.93
C LEU A 730 -17.82 16.41 -18.48
N THR A 731 -17.57 15.43 -17.59
CA THR A 731 -17.39 14.02 -17.96
C THR A 731 -18.62 13.44 -18.70
N PRO A 732 -18.43 12.79 -19.87
CA PRO A 732 -19.49 12.04 -20.55
C PRO A 732 -20.07 10.88 -19.73
N ASP A 733 -19.40 10.45 -18.65
CA ASP A 733 -19.89 9.43 -17.72
C ASP A 733 -21.06 9.93 -16.85
N THR A 734 -21.35 11.24 -16.83
CA THR A 734 -22.56 11.81 -16.19
C THR A 734 -23.85 11.11 -16.66
N ARG A 735 -23.87 10.60 -17.90
CA ARG A 735 -24.95 9.74 -18.45
C ARG A 735 -25.29 8.51 -17.61
N ILE A 736 -24.31 7.96 -16.88
CA ILE A 736 -24.45 6.75 -16.05
C ILE A 736 -24.24 7.04 -14.56
N MET A 737 -23.70 8.19 -14.19
CA MET A 737 -23.51 8.60 -12.79
C MET A 737 -24.67 9.44 -12.24
N SER A 738 -25.49 10.03 -13.10
CA SER A 738 -26.51 11.02 -12.72
C SER A 738 -27.74 11.00 -13.64
N GLN A 739 -28.61 12.03 -13.60
CA GLN A 739 -29.88 12.08 -14.36
C GLN A 739 -29.94 13.22 -15.40
N PRO A 740 -29.05 13.28 -16.42
CA PRO A 740 -28.92 14.44 -17.31
C PRO A 740 -30.03 14.63 -18.38
N GLY A 741 -31.15 13.91 -18.29
CA GLY A 741 -32.27 14.07 -19.23
C GLY A 741 -31.86 13.79 -20.68
N ALA A 742 -32.23 14.69 -21.59
CA ALA A 742 -31.91 14.61 -23.02
C ALA A 742 -30.64 15.38 -23.44
N VAL A 743 -29.80 15.84 -22.51
CA VAL A 743 -28.51 16.48 -22.83
C VAL A 743 -27.56 15.49 -23.52
N GLU A 744 -26.94 15.90 -24.63
CA GLU A 744 -25.91 15.10 -25.29
C GLU A 744 -24.51 15.51 -24.85
N PHE A 745 -23.62 14.54 -24.66
CA PHE A 745 -22.24 14.74 -24.22
C PHE A 745 -21.28 14.32 -25.34
N LEU A 746 -20.53 15.30 -25.85
CA LEU A 746 -19.52 15.17 -26.89
C LEU A 746 -18.15 14.80 -26.28
N ASP A 747 -17.15 14.47 -27.11
CA ASP A 747 -15.79 14.27 -26.62
C ASP A 747 -15.24 15.55 -25.99
N VAL A 748 -14.63 15.41 -24.81
CA VAL A 748 -14.12 16.52 -24.01
C VAL A 748 -12.97 17.24 -24.72
N VAL A 749 -11.99 16.50 -25.22
CA VAL A 749 -10.76 17.07 -25.78
C VAL A 749 -11.06 17.75 -27.11
N GLU A 750 -11.86 17.14 -27.98
CA GLU A 750 -12.29 17.73 -29.25
C GLU A 750 -13.14 18.99 -29.02
N SER A 751 -14.13 18.94 -28.11
CA SER A 751 -15.01 20.09 -27.86
C SER A 751 -14.28 21.28 -27.24
N VAL A 752 -13.43 21.03 -26.23
CA VAL A 752 -12.59 22.08 -25.62
C VAL A 752 -11.66 22.65 -26.68
N LYS A 753 -10.96 21.81 -27.45
CA LYS A 753 -10.05 22.25 -28.53
C LYS A 753 -10.74 23.13 -29.56
N ASN A 754 -11.91 22.71 -30.06
CA ASN A 754 -12.68 23.49 -31.03
C ASN A 754 -13.10 24.86 -30.45
N GLU A 755 -13.53 24.91 -29.18
CA GLU A 755 -13.85 26.17 -28.49
C GLU A 755 -12.60 27.06 -28.29
N THR A 756 -11.45 26.50 -27.92
CA THR A 756 -10.19 27.28 -27.82
C THR A 756 -9.80 27.91 -29.16
N GLN A 757 -10.07 27.25 -30.28
CA GLN A 757 -9.79 27.79 -31.62
C GLN A 757 -10.76 28.93 -32.01
N VAL A 758 -12.03 28.86 -31.60
CA VAL A 758 -12.99 29.97 -31.75
C VAL A 758 -12.53 31.20 -30.96
N LEU A 759 -12.05 31.00 -29.73
CA LEU A 759 -11.51 32.08 -28.89
C LEU A 759 -10.21 32.69 -29.45
N ASP A 760 -9.27 31.86 -29.91
CA ASP A 760 -8.01 32.32 -30.52
C ASP A 760 -8.25 33.15 -31.79
N ALA A 761 -9.20 32.72 -32.63
CA ALA A 761 -9.65 33.43 -33.83
C ALA A 761 -10.40 34.75 -33.50
N ALA A 762 -11.06 34.82 -32.34
CA ALA A 762 -11.64 36.06 -31.79
C ALA A 762 -10.60 36.98 -31.10
N GLY A 763 -9.31 36.62 -31.16
CA GLY A 763 -8.21 37.41 -30.59
C GLY A 763 -8.03 37.26 -29.08
N VAL A 764 -8.54 36.17 -28.48
CA VAL A 764 -8.32 35.83 -27.07
C VAL A 764 -7.08 34.93 -26.99
N LYS A 765 -5.98 35.43 -26.39
CA LYS A 765 -4.67 34.75 -26.40
C LYS A 765 -4.26 34.13 -25.07
N ILE A 766 -5.13 34.18 -24.06
CA ILE A 766 -4.96 33.54 -22.76
C ILE A 766 -6.18 32.66 -22.52
N ILE A 767 -5.97 31.34 -22.32
CA ILE A 767 -7.03 30.34 -22.25
C ILE A 767 -6.87 29.46 -21.00
N ILE A 768 -7.80 29.62 -20.06
CA ILE A 768 -7.98 28.72 -18.92
C ILE A 768 -9.04 27.68 -19.31
N VAL A 769 -8.76 26.40 -19.07
CA VAL A 769 -9.77 25.34 -19.12
C VAL A 769 -10.21 25.03 -17.68
N LEU A 770 -11.52 25.02 -17.46
CA LEU A 770 -12.15 24.80 -16.16
C LEU A 770 -13.18 23.68 -16.31
N GLY A 771 -13.10 22.62 -15.52
CA GLY A 771 -14.07 21.55 -15.68
C GLY A 771 -13.95 20.35 -14.77
N HIS A 772 -14.83 19.40 -15.04
CA HIS A 772 -15.16 18.32 -14.12
C HIS A 772 -15.07 16.99 -14.86
N SER A 773 -13.85 16.46 -15.02
CA SER A 773 -13.62 15.21 -15.76
C SER A 773 -12.56 14.28 -15.18
N GLY A 774 -11.98 14.64 -14.03
CA GLY A 774 -10.99 13.84 -13.33
C GLY A 774 -9.58 14.09 -13.83
N TYR A 775 -8.62 13.97 -12.92
CA TYR A 775 -7.23 14.39 -13.10
C TYR A 775 -6.56 13.82 -14.36
N ASP A 776 -6.80 12.56 -14.73
CA ASP A 776 -6.29 11.98 -15.98
C ASP A 776 -6.80 12.68 -17.25
N MET A 777 -8.06 13.13 -17.25
CA MET A 777 -8.61 13.92 -18.35
C MET A 777 -8.05 15.33 -18.34
N ASP A 778 -7.87 15.93 -17.17
CA ASP A 778 -7.28 17.27 -17.02
C ASP A 778 -5.83 17.29 -17.55
N LEU A 779 -5.04 16.25 -17.24
CA LEU A 779 -3.70 16.01 -17.80
C LEU A 779 -3.74 15.77 -19.32
N LYS A 780 -4.74 15.04 -19.82
CA LYS A 780 -4.92 14.80 -21.26
C LYS A 780 -5.28 16.09 -22.01
N ILE A 781 -6.18 16.91 -21.49
CA ILE A 781 -6.52 18.24 -22.02
C ILE A 781 -5.25 19.09 -22.10
N ALA A 782 -4.48 19.15 -21.01
CA ALA A 782 -3.22 19.89 -20.97
C ALA A 782 -2.16 19.41 -21.98
N ALA A 783 -2.22 18.13 -22.41
CA ALA A 783 -1.32 17.55 -23.42
C ALA A 783 -1.82 17.72 -24.88
N ASP A 784 -3.12 17.53 -25.11
CA ASP A 784 -3.72 17.40 -26.45
C ASP A 784 -4.44 18.67 -26.97
N VAL A 785 -4.70 19.67 -26.10
CA VAL A 785 -5.26 20.99 -26.47
C VAL A 785 -4.15 22.05 -26.55
N PRO A 786 -3.62 22.42 -27.73
CA PRO A 786 -2.40 23.23 -27.84
C PRO A 786 -2.55 24.67 -27.33
N LEU A 787 -3.79 25.18 -27.33
CA LEU A 787 -4.10 26.55 -26.96
C LEU A 787 -4.37 26.72 -25.45
N ALA A 788 -4.57 25.65 -24.69
CA ALA A 788 -4.75 25.73 -23.24
C ALA A 788 -3.47 26.24 -22.55
N ASP A 789 -3.62 27.13 -21.56
CA ASP A 789 -2.52 27.63 -20.73
C ASP A 789 -2.56 27.08 -19.30
N VAL A 790 -3.77 26.94 -18.73
CA VAL A 790 -4.01 26.42 -17.37
C VAL A 790 -5.19 25.45 -17.44
N VAL A 791 -5.14 24.34 -16.70
CA VAL A 791 -6.29 23.43 -16.54
C VAL A 791 -6.65 23.32 -15.05
N ILE A 792 -7.93 23.51 -14.74
CA ILE A 792 -8.48 23.53 -13.38
C ILE A 792 -9.59 22.49 -13.30
N GLY A 793 -9.37 21.45 -12.50
CA GLY A 793 -10.17 20.23 -12.50
C GLY A 793 -11.01 19.98 -11.25
N GLY A 794 -11.69 18.84 -11.24
CA GLY A 794 -12.42 18.25 -10.11
C GLY A 794 -12.68 16.76 -10.34
N HIS A 795 -13.74 16.19 -9.75
CA HIS A 795 -14.29 14.83 -9.95
C HIS A 795 -13.50 13.68 -9.28
N THR A 796 -12.16 13.77 -9.29
CA THR A 796 -11.29 12.77 -8.66
C THR A 796 -10.95 13.08 -7.20
N ASN A 797 -11.39 14.24 -6.71
CA ASN A 797 -11.03 14.81 -5.40
C ASN A 797 -9.51 14.91 -5.20
N THR A 798 -8.76 15.18 -6.27
CA THR A 798 -7.30 14.97 -6.27
C THR A 798 -6.61 16.02 -5.40
N PHE A 799 -5.79 15.55 -4.44
CA PHE A 799 -5.00 16.44 -3.58
C PHE A 799 -3.60 16.64 -4.17
N LEU A 800 -3.30 17.89 -4.55
CA LEU A 800 -2.00 18.30 -5.06
C LEU A 800 -1.33 19.25 -4.08
N TRP A 801 -0.07 19.00 -3.71
CA TRP A 801 0.63 19.76 -2.66
C TRP A 801 2.15 19.71 -2.79
N ASN A 802 2.84 20.72 -2.27
CA ASN A 802 4.31 20.78 -2.26
C ASN A 802 4.88 20.62 -0.83
N GLY A 803 5.82 19.69 -0.67
CA GLY A 803 6.50 19.48 0.61
C GLY A 803 5.59 18.83 1.66
N ALA A 804 5.62 19.33 2.91
CA ALA A 804 4.86 18.75 4.01
C ALA A 804 3.38 19.15 3.93
N GLN A 805 2.50 18.17 3.74
CA GLN A 805 1.04 18.29 3.85
C GLN A 805 0.61 18.85 5.23
N PRO A 806 -0.50 19.61 5.32
CA PRO A 806 -0.94 20.22 6.57
C PRO A 806 -1.88 19.31 7.38
N ASP A 807 -2.54 18.36 6.72
CA ASP A 807 -3.55 17.48 7.30
C ASP A 807 -3.48 16.04 6.71
N LEU A 808 -4.52 15.23 6.95
CA LEU A 808 -4.60 13.80 6.65
C LEU A 808 -4.43 13.43 5.17
N GLU A 809 -4.79 14.32 4.24
CA GLU A 809 -4.75 14.04 2.80
C GLU A 809 -3.33 13.79 2.29
N LYS A 810 -3.11 12.68 1.59
CA LYS A 810 -1.82 12.36 0.96
C LYS A 810 -1.76 12.98 -0.43
N PRO A 811 -0.72 13.76 -0.78
CA PRO A 811 -0.59 14.33 -2.12
C PRO A 811 -0.42 13.24 -3.18
N GLU A 812 -1.18 13.32 -4.26
CA GLU A 812 -1.04 12.46 -5.45
C GLU A 812 0.09 12.96 -6.36
N ASP A 813 0.25 14.28 -6.47
CA ASP A 813 1.34 14.94 -7.20
C ASP A 813 1.63 16.34 -6.62
N MET A 814 2.61 17.04 -7.22
CA MET A 814 2.96 18.42 -6.89
C MET A 814 1.90 19.42 -7.38
N TYR A 815 1.87 20.62 -6.77
CA TYR A 815 0.99 21.72 -7.16
C TYR A 815 1.78 22.88 -7.79
N PRO A 816 1.43 23.37 -9.00
CA PRO A 816 0.63 22.68 -10.00
C PRO A 816 1.38 21.50 -10.60
N LYS A 817 0.66 20.52 -11.14
CA LYS A 817 1.29 19.51 -12.00
C LYS A 817 1.59 20.13 -13.36
N VAL A 818 2.85 20.11 -13.78
CA VAL A 818 3.25 20.65 -15.09
C VAL A 818 3.19 19.56 -16.15
N VAL A 819 2.30 19.73 -17.12
CA VAL A 819 2.33 18.98 -18.39
C VAL A 819 3.18 19.77 -19.39
N VAL A 820 4.01 19.07 -20.16
CA VAL A 820 4.84 19.67 -21.22
C VAL A 820 4.35 19.15 -22.57
N GLN A 821 3.79 20.04 -23.38
CA GLN A 821 3.28 19.70 -24.71
C GLN A 821 4.43 19.42 -25.70
N LYS A 822 4.11 18.81 -26.84
CA LYS A 822 5.09 18.46 -27.90
C LYS A 822 5.86 19.66 -28.45
N GLY A 823 5.31 20.89 -28.33
CA GLY A 823 5.98 22.14 -28.69
C GLY A 823 6.82 22.78 -27.57
N GLY A 824 6.93 22.16 -26.39
CA GLY A 824 7.64 22.71 -25.23
C GLY A 824 6.81 23.62 -24.31
N LYS A 825 5.60 24.01 -24.72
CA LYS A 825 4.64 24.76 -23.87
C LYS A 825 4.39 24.01 -22.57
N LYS A 826 4.41 24.73 -21.45
CA LYS A 826 4.14 24.20 -20.11
C LYS A 826 2.73 24.60 -19.69
N VAL A 827 1.92 23.61 -19.31
CA VAL A 827 0.55 23.82 -18.85
C VAL A 827 0.44 23.32 -17.40
N PRO A 828 0.31 24.21 -16.40
CA PRO A 828 -0.08 23.83 -15.04
C PRO A 828 -1.51 23.27 -14.99
N VAL A 829 -1.63 22.12 -14.32
CA VAL A 829 -2.89 21.43 -13.99
C VAL A 829 -3.08 21.45 -12.47
N VAL A 830 -4.28 21.80 -12.01
CA VAL A 830 -4.59 21.96 -10.58
C VAL A 830 -5.96 21.37 -10.19
N GLN A 831 -6.02 20.79 -9.00
CA GLN A 831 -7.23 20.48 -8.23
C GLN A 831 -6.98 20.87 -6.74
N ALA A 832 -8.03 20.96 -5.92
CA ALA A 832 -7.96 21.43 -4.53
C ALA A 832 -8.59 20.44 -3.52
N TYR A 833 -8.35 19.13 -3.70
CA TYR A 833 -9.02 18.06 -2.94
C TYR A 833 -10.55 18.13 -3.08
N ALA A 834 -11.30 18.46 -2.03
CA ALA A 834 -12.77 18.45 -1.99
C ALA A 834 -13.31 19.14 -0.72
N TYR A 835 -14.63 19.07 -0.53
CA TYR A 835 -15.33 19.27 0.75
C TYR A 835 -15.19 20.67 1.39
N ALA A 836 -14.85 21.68 0.59
CA ALA A 836 -14.51 23.03 1.08
C ALA A 836 -13.39 23.02 2.16
N LYS A 837 -12.52 22.01 2.17
CA LYS A 837 -11.43 21.86 3.15
C LYS A 837 -10.17 22.65 2.77
N TYR A 838 -9.98 22.86 1.47
CA TYR A 838 -8.90 23.65 0.90
C TYR A 838 -9.45 24.67 -0.11
N LEU A 839 -8.73 25.77 -0.29
CA LEU A 839 -8.91 26.71 -1.39
C LEU A 839 -7.64 26.71 -2.25
N GLY A 840 -7.73 26.30 -3.51
CA GLY A 840 -6.60 26.31 -4.43
C GLY A 840 -6.16 27.74 -4.75
N VAL A 841 -4.85 28.04 -4.71
CA VAL A 841 -4.28 29.34 -5.11
C VAL A 841 -3.17 29.11 -6.12
N LEU A 842 -3.31 29.67 -7.33
CA LEU A 842 -2.31 29.61 -8.41
C LEU A 842 -2.06 31.03 -8.93
N ASN A 843 -0.87 31.55 -8.68
CA ASN A 843 -0.42 32.81 -9.29
C ASN A 843 0.20 32.48 -10.64
N VAL A 844 -0.24 33.18 -11.69
CA VAL A 844 0.27 33.04 -13.06
C VAL A 844 0.76 34.38 -13.61
N THR A 845 1.64 34.33 -14.60
CA THR A 845 2.18 35.50 -15.30
C THR A 845 2.23 35.19 -16.79
N PHE A 846 1.40 35.90 -17.55
CA PHE A 846 1.35 35.85 -19.01
C PHE A 846 2.12 37.04 -19.55
N ASP A 847 2.92 36.84 -20.60
CA ASP A 847 3.62 37.95 -21.22
C ASP A 847 2.69 38.80 -22.10
N GLY A 848 3.25 39.79 -22.79
CA GLY A 848 2.53 40.66 -23.71
C GLY A 848 1.82 40.00 -24.90
N GLN A 849 2.34 38.86 -25.38
CA GLN A 849 1.75 38.06 -26.46
C GLN A 849 0.59 37.19 -25.94
N GLY A 850 0.64 36.81 -24.67
CA GLY A 850 -0.32 35.91 -24.02
C GLY A 850 0.31 34.59 -23.57
N ASP A 851 1.60 34.37 -23.84
CA ASP A 851 2.29 33.14 -23.46
C ASP A 851 2.52 33.07 -21.94
N LEU A 852 2.24 31.91 -21.34
CA LEU A 852 2.43 31.67 -19.92
C LEU A 852 3.93 31.53 -19.56
N VAL A 853 4.54 32.63 -19.12
CA VAL A 853 5.97 32.72 -18.78
C VAL A 853 6.31 32.35 -17.34
N GLY A 854 5.33 32.42 -16.42
CA GLY A 854 5.54 32.06 -15.02
C GLY A 854 4.28 31.53 -14.33
N PHE A 855 4.45 30.59 -13.40
CA PHE A 855 3.37 30.13 -12.52
C PHE A 855 3.94 29.58 -11.19
N GLN A 856 3.23 29.81 -10.09
CA GLN A 856 3.54 29.27 -8.76
C GLN A 856 2.31 29.30 -7.85
N GLY A 857 2.17 28.34 -6.93
CA GLY A 857 1.06 28.35 -6.00
C GLY A 857 1.04 27.13 -5.08
N GLN A 858 0.00 27.08 -4.24
CA GLN A 858 -0.31 25.97 -3.34
C GLN A 858 -1.75 26.16 -2.83
N PRO A 859 -2.51 25.09 -2.51
CA PRO A 859 -3.77 25.27 -1.81
C PRO A 859 -3.56 25.82 -0.40
N ILE A 860 -4.54 26.58 0.09
CA ILE A 860 -4.63 26.99 1.49
C ILE A 860 -5.50 25.96 2.22
N PHE A 861 -4.98 25.44 3.34
CA PHE A 861 -5.76 24.64 4.27
C PHE A 861 -6.64 25.56 5.11
N LEU A 862 -7.95 25.35 5.07
CA LEU A 862 -8.91 26.26 5.71
C LEU A 862 -9.10 25.90 7.19
N ASP A 863 -8.07 26.13 8.01
CA ASP A 863 -8.02 25.72 9.41
C ASP A 863 -8.84 26.60 10.37
N ASN A 864 -8.85 26.21 11.65
CA ASN A 864 -9.59 26.87 12.71
C ASN A 864 -9.17 28.33 12.98
N GLY A 865 -7.98 28.76 12.52
CA GLY A 865 -7.44 30.10 12.68
C GLY A 865 -7.94 31.09 11.63
N ILE A 866 -8.49 30.60 10.51
CA ILE A 866 -9.17 31.44 9.51
C ILE A 866 -10.55 31.81 10.04
N VAL A 867 -10.85 33.12 9.99
CA VAL A 867 -12.11 33.70 10.44
C VAL A 867 -13.28 33.21 9.56
N GLN A 868 -14.46 33.10 10.15
CA GLN A 868 -15.70 32.77 9.46
C GLN A 868 -16.51 34.06 9.22
N ASP A 869 -16.81 34.36 7.96
CA ASP A 869 -17.54 35.57 7.60
C ASP A 869 -19.03 35.49 7.99
N GLN A 870 -19.50 36.51 8.73
CA GLN A 870 -20.79 36.49 9.41
C GLN A 870 -22.00 36.42 8.46
N ASP A 871 -21.97 37.07 7.30
CA ASP A 871 -23.07 37.03 6.33
C ASP A 871 -23.28 35.62 5.74
N VAL A 872 -22.23 34.81 5.70
CA VAL A 872 -22.29 33.40 5.29
C VAL A 872 -22.89 32.53 6.40
N LEU A 873 -22.62 32.87 7.66
CA LEU A 873 -23.25 32.23 8.81
C LEU A 873 -24.73 32.64 8.95
N ASP A 874 -25.08 33.90 8.72
CA ASP A 874 -26.47 34.37 8.74
C ASP A 874 -27.32 33.65 7.67
N LEU A 875 -26.74 33.40 6.49
CA LEU A 875 -27.35 32.57 5.44
C LEU A 875 -27.51 31.10 5.86
N LEU A 876 -26.55 30.55 6.62
CA LEU A 876 -26.61 29.19 7.15
C LEU A 876 -27.72 29.04 8.20
N GLU A 877 -27.80 29.96 9.17
CA GLU A 877 -28.80 29.95 10.23
C GLU A 877 -30.24 30.14 9.71
N LYS A 878 -30.42 30.88 8.59
CA LYS A 878 -31.70 30.93 7.86
C LYS A 878 -32.18 29.55 7.39
N TYR A 879 -31.26 28.64 7.05
CA TYR A 879 -31.58 27.29 6.54
C TYR A 879 -31.55 26.20 7.62
N ARG A 880 -30.87 26.45 8.76
CA ARG A 880 -30.65 25.47 9.84
C ARG A 880 -31.91 24.80 10.40
N PRO A 881 -33.02 25.51 10.72
CA PRO A 881 -34.12 24.92 11.49
C PRO A 881 -34.75 23.67 10.88
N ALA A 882 -34.78 23.55 9.55
CA ALA A 882 -35.32 22.37 8.86
C ALA A 882 -34.37 21.15 8.91
N VAL A 883 -33.05 21.38 9.01
CA VAL A 883 -32.03 20.34 9.17
C VAL A 883 -31.99 19.89 10.64
N ASP A 884 -32.02 20.85 11.57
CA ASP A 884 -32.07 20.57 13.01
C ASP A 884 -33.31 19.78 13.42
N GLU A 885 -34.47 20.01 12.82
CA GLU A 885 -35.68 19.23 13.10
C GLU A 885 -35.53 17.75 12.71
N ILE A 886 -34.88 17.47 11.59
CA ILE A 886 -34.60 16.10 11.12
C ILE A 886 -33.51 15.43 11.96
N ASN A 887 -32.53 16.20 12.44
CA ASN A 887 -31.49 15.72 13.36
C ASN A 887 -32.05 15.32 14.75
N LYS A 888 -33.25 15.78 15.14
CA LYS A 888 -33.90 15.36 16.40
C LYS A 888 -34.45 13.93 16.36
N GLU A 889 -34.74 13.38 15.17
CA GLU A 889 -35.23 12.00 15.08
C GLU A 889 -34.07 11.01 15.27
N VAL A 890 -33.93 10.48 16.48
CA VAL A 890 -33.09 9.30 16.74
C VAL A 890 -33.75 8.06 16.13
N VAL A 891 -33.06 7.42 15.20
CA VAL A 891 -33.54 6.26 14.42
C VAL A 891 -32.91 4.93 14.84
N GLY A 892 -31.85 4.97 15.64
CA GLY A 892 -31.19 3.78 16.18
C GLY A 892 -29.98 4.14 17.04
N LYS A 893 -29.15 3.13 17.35
CA LYS A 893 -27.86 3.30 18.03
C LYS A 893 -26.78 2.43 17.41
N SER A 894 -25.53 2.89 17.41
CA SER A 894 -24.34 2.11 17.05
C SER A 894 -23.31 2.13 18.17
N ALA A 895 -22.71 0.97 18.46
CA ALA A 895 -21.55 0.84 19.34
C ALA A 895 -20.21 1.09 18.62
N VAL A 896 -20.23 1.25 17.29
CA VAL A 896 -19.03 1.41 16.44
C VAL A 896 -19.20 2.54 15.42
N VAL A 897 -18.08 3.14 14.99
CA VAL A 897 -18.08 4.07 13.84
C VAL A 897 -18.55 3.33 12.59
N LEU A 898 -19.49 3.93 11.87
CA LEU A 898 -19.95 3.46 10.57
C LEU A 898 -19.10 4.14 9.50
N ASP A 899 -18.08 3.42 9.02
CA ASP A 899 -16.94 3.98 8.30
C ASP A 899 -17.12 3.92 6.77
N ALA A 900 -17.08 5.10 6.15
CA ALA A 900 -16.97 5.34 4.72
C ALA A 900 -15.80 6.29 4.36
N SER A 901 -14.88 6.52 5.30
CA SER A 901 -13.79 7.49 5.16
C SER A 901 -12.84 7.14 4.00
N ALA A 902 -12.12 8.14 3.47
CA ALA A 902 -11.14 7.98 2.39
C ALA A 902 -11.66 7.17 1.16
N ASN A 903 -12.96 7.29 0.84
CA ASN A 903 -13.65 6.52 -0.21
C ASN A 903 -13.57 4.98 -0.05
N LYS A 904 -13.32 4.46 1.16
CA LYS A 904 -13.14 3.02 1.47
C LYS A 904 -14.19 2.12 0.81
N CYS A 905 -15.47 2.50 0.91
CA CYS A 905 -16.60 1.76 0.33
C CYS A 905 -16.57 1.62 -1.20
N ARG A 906 -15.73 2.38 -1.93
CA ARG A 906 -15.56 2.29 -3.38
C ARG A 906 -14.43 1.32 -3.81
N VAL A 907 -13.64 0.79 -2.88
CA VAL A 907 -12.41 0.04 -3.20
C VAL A 907 -12.15 -1.21 -2.37
N VAL A 908 -12.76 -1.34 -1.19
CA VAL A 908 -12.68 -2.49 -0.26
C VAL A 908 -13.99 -2.66 0.52
N GLU A 909 -14.10 -3.68 1.38
CA GLU A 909 -15.24 -3.82 2.31
C GLU A 909 -15.35 -2.62 3.27
N CYS A 910 -16.57 -2.18 3.57
CA CYS A 910 -16.81 -1.18 4.60
C CYS A 910 -18.03 -1.54 5.47
N ASN A 911 -17.92 -1.38 6.79
CA ASN A 911 -18.95 -1.86 7.71
C ASN A 911 -20.32 -1.17 7.56
N ILE A 912 -20.37 0.12 7.16
CA ILE A 912 -21.62 0.82 6.85
C ILE A 912 -22.30 0.25 5.61
N GLY A 913 -21.53 -0.17 4.60
CA GLY A 913 -22.02 -0.88 3.42
C GLY A 913 -22.60 -2.26 3.76
N ASN A 914 -21.94 -2.99 4.65
CA ASN A 914 -22.46 -4.24 5.22
C ASN A 914 -23.82 -4.02 5.91
N LEU A 915 -23.94 -2.98 6.74
CA LEU A 915 -25.20 -2.63 7.44
C LEU A 915 -26.33 -2.27 6.47
N ILE A 916 -26.06 -1.44 5.45
CA ILE A 916 -27.08 -1.03 4.48
C ILE A 916 -27.58 -2.25 3.69
N ALA A 917 -26.67 -3.07 3.17
CA ALA A 917 -27.04 -4.28 2.44
C ALA A 917 -27.73 -5.34 3.31
N ASP A 918 -27.37 -5.45 4.59
CA ASP A 918 -28.06 -6.30 5.57
C ASP A 918 -29.48 -5.79 5.86
N SER A 919 -29.67 -4.47 5.96
CA SER A 919 -31.00 -3.87 6.20
C SER A 919 -31.99 -4.22 5.08
N PHE A 920 -31.54 -4.19 3.81
CA PHE A 920 -32.37 -4.53 2.65
C PHE A 920 -32.78 -6.01 2.70
N VAL A 921 -31.86 -6.94 2.97
CA VAL A 921 -32.19 -8.37 3.09
C VAL A 921 -33.06 -8.66 4.30
N TYR A 922 -32.81 -7.99 5.44
CA TYR A 922 -33.61 -8.14 6.65
C TYR A 922 -35.05 -7.67 6.47
N TYR A 923 -35.27 -6.54 5.77
CA TYR A 923 -36.60 -6.10 5.36
C TYR A 923 -37.28 -7.11 4.42
N MET A 924 -36.59 -7.56 3.37
CA MET A 924 -37.13 -8.56 2.43
C MET A 924 -37.50 -9.89 3.11
N ALA A 925 -36.67 -10.39 4.03
CA ALA A 925 -36.98 -11.57 4.83
C ALA A 925 -38.15 -11.34 5.80
N GLY A 926 -38.23 -10.16 6.43
CA GLY A 926 -39.32 -9.78 7.33
C GLY A 926 -40.70 -9.66 6.67
N GLN A 927 -40.76 -9.54 5.33
CA GLN A 927 -42.01 -9.57 4.55
C GLN A 927 -42.27 -10.92 3.84
N TYR A 928 -41.40 -11.93 4.02
CA TYR A 928 -41.49 -13.17 3.27
C TYR A 928 -42.34 -14.25 3.97
N ALA A 929 -43.29 -14.82 3.23
CA ALA A 929 -44.24 -15.84 3.73
C ALA A 929 -44.18 -17.17 2.94
N GLY A 930 -43.11 -17.41 2.18
CA GLY A 930 -42.91 -18.63 1.39
C GLY A 930 -41.96 -19.65 2.03
N PRO A 931 -41.54 -20.70 1.29
CA PRO A 931 -40.63 -21.73 1.80
C PRO A 931 -39.19 -21.22 1.98
N GLY A 932 -38.57 -21.57 3.11
CA GLY A 932 -37.25 -21.09 3.53
C GLY A 932 -37.34 -19.93 4.52
N TRP A 933 -36.35 -19.04 4.52
CA TRP A 933 -36.34 -17.81 5.32
C TRP A 933 -36.44 -16.52 4.48
N THR A 934 -36.13 -16.59 3.18
CA THR A 934 -36.40 -15.53 2.18
C THR A 934 -36.26 -16.09 0.76
N ASP A 935 -36.93 -15.49 -0.23
CA ASP A 935 -36.56 -15.69 -1.64
C ASP A 935 -35.47 -14.73 -2.15
N THR A 936 -35.12 -13.72 -1.34
CA THR A 936 -34.24 -12.60 -1.69
C THR A 936 -33.05 -12.52 -0.69
N PRO A 937 -32.14 -13.51 -0.69
CA PRO A 937 -31.06 -13.60 0.30
C PRO A 937 -29.85 -12.69 0.03
N ILE A 938 -29.81 -12.02 -1.14
CA ILE A 938 -28.71 -11.15 -1.59
C ILE A 938 -29.16 -9.68 -1.54
N GLY A 939 -28.39 -8.83 -0.88
CA GLY A 939 -28.54 -7.38 -0.91
C GLY A 939 -27.29 -6.73 -1.51
N LEU A 940 -27.45 -5.71 -2.35
CA LEU A 940 -26.36 -4.95 -2.98
C LEU A 940 -26.53 -3.44 -2.71
N ILE A 941 -25.41 -2.72 -2.61
CA ILE A 941 -25.34 -1.25 -2.67
C ILE A 941 -23.98 -0.83 -3.23
N ASN A 942 -23.93 0.18 -4.10
CA ASN A 942 -22.68 0.71 -4.67
C ASN A 942 -22.04 1.75 -3.73
N GLY A 943 -20.70 1.73 -3.64
CA GLY A 943 -19.92 2.63 -2.81
C GLY A 943 -20.09 4.11 -3.19
N GLY A 944 -20.43 4.41 -4.44
CA GLY A 944 -20.75 5.76 -4.90
C GLY A 944 -21.97 6.39 -4.21
N SER A 945 -22.92 5.58 -3.72
CA SER A 945 -24.11 6.04 -3.01
C SER A 945 -23.89 6.32 -1.52
N ILE A 946 -22.78 5.88 -0.93
CA ILE A 946 -22.45 6.08 0.50
C ILE A 946 -21.54 7.32 0.63
N ARG A 947 -22.05 8.43 1.20
CA ARG A 947 -21.43 9.77 1.06
C ARG A 947 -20.75 10.36 2.30
N THR A 948 -20.93 9.78 3.48
CA THR A 948 -20.25 10.21 4.72
C THR A 948 -20.17 9.06 5.72
N ILE A 949 -19.33 9.25 6.74
CA ILE A 949 -19.28 8.41 7.95
C ILE A 949 -20.43 8.77 8.91
N ILE A 950 -20.74 7.87 9.85
CA ILE A 950 -21.51 8.19 11.06
C ILE A 950 -20.66 7.79 12.28
N ASP A 951 -20.32 8.76 13.12
CA ASP A 951 -19.57 8.57 14.36
C ASP A 951 -20.53 8.55 15.56
N PRO A 952 -20.79 7.41 16.23
CA PRO A 952 -21.71 7.36 17.35
C PRO A 952 -21.27 8.20 18.55
N SER A 953 -19.98 8.57 18.65
CA SER A 953 -19.50 9.48 19.68
C SER A 953 -19.88 10.95 19.40
N VAL A 954 -20.59 11.28 18.31
CA VAL A 954 -21.24 12.59 18.12
C VAL A 954 -22.45 12.72 19.03
N HIS A 955 -23.32 11.71 19.05
CA HIS A 955 -24.64 11.77 19.71
C HIS A 955 -24.83 10.73 20.83
N GLY A 956 -23.75 10.26 21.44
CA GLY A 956 -23.79 9.38 22.62
C GLY A 956 -24.33 7.97 22.32
N GLY A 957 -23.89 7.38 21.21
CA GLY A 957 -24.35 6.10 20.67
C GLY A 957 -25.50 6.24 19.67
N ASN A 958 -26.27 7.32 19.70
CA ASN A 958 -27.44 7.51 18.83
C ASN A 958 -27.05 7.74 17.36
N ILE A 959 -27.90 7.26 16.46
CA ILE A 959 -27.93 7.59 15.03
C ILE A 959 -29.18 8.44 14.77
N THR A 960 -29.03 9.56 14.08
CA THR A 960 -30.14 10.46 13.69
C THR A 960 -30.61 10.21 12.26
N ARG A 961 -31.85 10.62 11.91
CA ARG A 961 -32.34 10.56 10.53
C ARG A 961 -31.49 11.43 9.60
N GLY A 962 -31.02 12.60 10.07
CA GLY A 962 -30.21 13.52 9.28
C GLY A 962 -28.84 12.95 8.90
N GLU A 963 -28.20 12.20 9.79
CA GLU A 963 -26.95 11.47 9.47
C GLU A 963 -27.16 10.40 8.41
N LEU A 964 -28.27 9.64 8.46
CA LEU A 964 -28.63 8.70 7.39
C LEU A 964 -28.94 9.41 6.07
N MET A 965 -29.66 10.53 6.09
CA MET A 965 -29.93 11.34 4.89
C MET A 965 -28.68 12.05 4.34
N GLY A 966 -27.67 12.32 5.16
CA GLY A 966 -26.34 12.74 4.70
C GLY A 966 -25.55 11.57 4.08
N THR A 967 -25.75 10.36 4.59
CA THR A 967 -25.08 9.13 4.12
C THR A 967 -25.65 8.63 2.80
N LEU A 968 -26.99 8.65 2.65
CA LEU A 968 -27.77 8.23 1.49
C LEU A 968 -28.65 9.40 0.98
N PRO A 969 -28.05 10.46 0.40
CA PRO A 969 -28.76 11.71 0.05
C PRO A 969 -29.62 11.65 -1.23
N PHE A 970 -29.68 10.50 -1.90
CA PHE A 970 -30.22 10.33 -3.26
C PHE A 970 -31.72 9.97 -3.30
N ASP A 971 -32.33 9.62 -2.16
CA ASP A 971 -33.76 9.27 -2.07
C ASP A 971 -34.15 8.08 -2.96
N ASN A 972 -33.33 7.01 -2.96
CA ASN A 972 -33.58 5.86 -3.81
C ASN A 972 -34.78 5.05 -3.32
N GLN A 973 -35.52 4.48 -4.27
CA GLN A 973 -36.47 3.42 -3.96
C GLN A 973 -35.72 2.09 -3.80
N VAL A 974 -36.14 1.23 -2.87
CA VAL A 974 -35.60 -0.14 -2.78
C VAL A 974 -36.32 -1.04 -3.79
N VAL A 975 -35.56 -1.80 -4.58
CA VAL A 975 -36.07 -2.61 -5.69
C VAL A 975 -35.56 -4.04 -5.58
N SER A 976 -36.45 -5.03 -5.68
CA SER A 976 -36.12 -6.45 -5.73
C SER A 976 -36.46 -7.08 -7.07
N PHE A 977 -35.67 -8.07 -7.49
CA PHE A 977 -35.79 -8.78 -8.77
C PHE A 977 -35.05 -10.12 -8.70
N LYS A 978 -34.98 -10.84 -9.82
CA LYS A 978 -34.31 -12.15 -9.89
C LYS A 978 -33.23 -12.15 -10.97
N LEU A 979 -32.04 -12.65 -10.62
CA LEU A 979 -30.88 -12.81 -11.51
C LEU A 979 -30.44 -14.26 -11.56
N THR A 980 -29.91 -14.70 -12.69
CA THR A 980 -29.09 -15.92 -12.79
C THR A 980 -27.72 -15.71 -12.14
N GLY A 981 -27.05 -16.79 -11.74
CA GLY A 981 -25.65 -16.72 -11.26
C GLY A 981 -24.71 -16.06 -12.27
N SER A 982 -24.88 -16.32 -13.58
CA SER A 982 -24.11 -15.63 -14.64
C SER A 982 -24.31 -14.11 -14.64
N GLN A 983 -25.53 -13.64 -14.38
CA GLN A 983 -25.81 -12.20 -14.26
C GLN A 983 -25.21 -11.61 -12.98
N ILE A 984 -25.29 -12.31 -11.84
CA ILE A 984 -24.65 -11.89 -10.59
C ILE A 984 -23.13 -11.77 -10.77
N LEU A 985 -22.51 -12.75 -11.44
CA LEU A 985 -21.08 -12.70 -11.78
C LEU A 985 -20.75 -11.47 -12.63
N LYS A 986 -21.51 -11.21 -13.72
CA LYS A 986 -21.29 -10.02 -14.55
C LYS A 986 -21.51 -8.70 -13.78
N THR A 987 -22.47 -8.64 -12.86
CA THR A 987 -22.69 -7.47 -11.98
C THR A 987 -21.50 -7.22 -11.04
N LEU A 988 -20.92 -8.28 -10.45
CA LEU A 988 -19.72 -8.16 -9.61
C LEU A 988 -18.49 -7.74 -10.43
N GLU A 989 -18.36 -8.27 -11.65
CA GLU A 989 -17.31 -7.88 -12.60
C GLU A 989 -17.43 -6.41 -13.04
N ILE A 990 -18.64 -5.93 -13.32
CA ILE A 990 -18.90 -4.50 -13.59
C ILE A 990 -18.44 -3.65 -12.40
N GLY A 991 -18.81 -4.04 -11.17
CA GLY A 991 -18.39 -3.31 -9.96
C GLY A 991 -16.89 -3.32 -9.70
N ALA A 992 -16.14 -4.32 -10.16
CA ALA A 992 -14.70 -4.43 -9.98
C ALA A 992 -13.86 -3.86 -11.14
N ARG A 993 -14.49 -3.48 -12.27
CA ARG A 993 -13.82 -3.10 -13.52
C ARG A 993 -12.82 -1.93 -13.38
N SER A 994 -13.03 -1.03 -12.42
CA SER A 994 -12.20 0.15 -12.18
C SER A 994 -11.08 -0.05 -11.15
N ASN A 995 -11.05 -1.18 -10.42
CA ASN A 995 -10.04 -1.54 -9.39
C ASN A 995 -9.88 -0.61 -8.17
N GLY A 996 -10.42 0.61 -8.21
CA GLY A 996 -9.92 1.75 -7.44
C GLY A 996 -8.78 2.51 -8.12
N GLU A 997 -8.50 2.25 -9.41
CA GLU A 997 -7.69 3.10 -10.30
C GLU A 997 -8.43 4.42 -10.63
N THR A 998 -9.74 4.48 -10.44
CA THR A 998 -10.55 5.71 -10.53
C THR A 998 -11.52 5.79 -9.35
N SER A 999 -11.93 7.02 -8.97
CA SER A 999 -12.85 7.31 -7.85
C SER A 999 -14.31 6.87 -8.09
N LYS A 1000 -14.60 6.22 -9.22
CA LYS A 1000 -15.95 5.94 -9.73
C LYS A 1000 -16.74 5.00 -8.80
N GLY A 1001 -18.07 5.12 -8.84
CA GLY A 1001 -18.96 4.63 -7.78
C GLY A 1001 -19.23 3.13 -7.76
N GLU A 1002 -18.88 2.39 -8.82
CA GLU A 1002 -19.52 1.12 -9.19
C GLU A 1002 -19.35 -0.05 -8.22
N PHE A 1003 -18.37 0.03 -7.33
CA PHE A 1003 -17.94 -1.08 -6.48
C PHE A 1003 -19.01 -1.44 -5.46
N LEU A 1004 -19.39 -2.73 -5.39
CA LEU A 1004 -20.55 -3.19 -4.65
C LEU A 1004 -20.17 -3.70 -3.25
N GLN A 1005 -20.78 -3.10 -2.23
CA GLN A 1005 -20.94 -3.66 -0.89
C GLN A 1005 -22.18 -4.57 -0.87
N PHE A 1006 -22.20 -5.62 -0.05
CA PHE A 1006 -23.27 -6.62 -0.14
C PHE A 1006 -23.55 -7.45 1.13
N SER A 1007 -24.73 -8.06 1.14
CA SER A 1007 -25.18 -9.08 2.08
C SER A 1007 -25.48 -10.37 1.35
N GLY A 1008 -25.17 -11.52 1.96
CA GLY A 1008 -25.49 -12.84 1.42
C GLY A 1008 -24.59 -13.31 0.27
N LEU A 1009 -23.50 -12.59 -0.01
CA LEU A 1009 -22.41 -13.02 -0.87
C LEU A 1009 -21.10 -13.00 -0.09
N HIS A 1010 -20.16 -13.88 -0.43
CA HIS A 1010 -18.73 -13.73 -0.15
C HIS A 1010 -17.99 -13.81 -1.49
N VAL A 1011 -17.19 -12.79 -1.83
CA VAL A 1011 -16.51 -12.66 -3.13
C VAL A 1011 -15.00 -12.50 -2.92
N VAL A 1012 -14.23 -13.22 -3.73
CA VAL A 1012 -12.77 -13.05 -3.85
C VAL A 1012 -12.47 -12.42 -5.20
N TYR A 1013 -11.74 -11.31 -5.21
CA TYR A 1013 -11.30 -10.59 -6.40
C TYR A 1013 -9.77 -10.66 -6.58
N ASN A 1014 -9.29 -10.57 -7.82
CA ASN A 1014 -7.87 -10.37 -8.14
C ASN A 1014 -7.70 -9.01 -8.84
N LYS A 1015 -7.06 -8.05 -8.16
CA LYS A 1015 -6.84 -6.69 -8.70
C LYS A 1015 -5.92 -6.67 -9.93
N LYS A 1016 -5.10 -7.70 -10.15
CA LYS A 1016 -4.13 -7.76 -11.26
C LYS A 1016 -4.70 -8.42 -12.54
N LYS A 1017 -5.96 -8.86 -12.53
CA LYS A 1017 -6.64 -9.32 -13.75
C LYS A 1017 -7.20 -8.15 -14.58
N PRO A 1018 -7.41 -8.34 -15.89
CA PRO A 1018 -8.12 -7.37 -16.73
C PRO A 1018 -9.49 -6.99 -16.16
N ALA A 1019 -9.99 -5.81 -16.52
CA ALA A 1019 -11.37 -5.44 -16.25
C ALA A 1019 -12.32 -6.52 -16.82
N PHE A 1020 -13.38 -6.84 -16.07
CA PHE A 1020 -14.34 -7.93 -16.34
C PHE A 1020 -13.83 -9.38 -16.22
N GLU A 1021 -12.61 -9.60 -15.71
CA GLU A 1021 -12.12 -10.93 -15.32
C GLU A 1021 -11.70 -11.02 -13.83
N ARG A 1022 -12.03 -10.02 -13.00
CA ARG A 1022 -11.44 -9.86 -11.66
C ARG A 1022 -12.07 -10.74 -10.59
N VAL A 1023 -13.24 -11.35 -10.80
CA VAL A 1023 -13.91 -12.22 -9.83
C VAL A 1023 -13.29 -13.63 -9.86
N VAL A 1024 -12.55 -13.98 -8.81
CA VAL A 1024 -11.89 -15.28 -8.64
C VAL A 1024 -12.88 -16.35 -8.12
N SER A 1025 -13.77 -15.98 -7.20
CA SER A 1025 -14.82 -16.88 -6.73
C SER A 1025 -15.96 -16.12 -6.05
N VAL A 1026 -17.18 -16.68 -6.14
CA VAL A 1026 -18.37 -16.21 -5.43
C VAL A 1026 -18.98 -17.36 -4.64
N LYS A 1027 -19.30 -17.10 -3.37
CA LYS A 1027 -20.23 -17.92 -2.58
C LYS A 1027 -21.49 -17.12 -2.27
N VAL A 1028 -22.62 -17.79 -2.20
CA VAL A 1028 -23.96 -17.22 -2.04
C VAL A 1028 -24.72 -17.92 -0.93
N ARG A 1029 -25.40 -17.13 -0.09
CA ARG A 1029 -26.23 -17.61 1.02
C ARG A 1029 -27.54 -18.18 0.49
N CYS A 1030 -27.87 -19.43 0.85
CA CYS A 1030 -29.17 -20.02 0.47
C CYS A 1030 -30.33 -19.27 1.15
N GLY A 1031 -31.43 -19.06 0.42
CA GLY A 1031 -32.68 -18.45 0.92
C GLY A 1031 -33.78 -19.49 1.20
N ASN A 1032 -34.06 -20.34 0.21
CA ASN A 1032 -34.94 -21.50 0.36
C ASN A 1032 -34.20 -22.67 1.04
N CYS A 1033 -33.91 -22.51 2.32
CA CYS A 1033 -33.25 -23.51 3.17
C CYS A 1033 -33.59 -23.26 4.66
N SER A 1034 -33.65 -24.32 5.48
CA SER A 1034 -33.99 -24.21 6.91
C SER A 1034 -32.84 -23.70 7.79
N VAL A 1035 -31.61 -23.75 7.29
CA VAL A 1035 -30.40 -23.21 7.93
C VAL A 1035 -29.62 -22.45 6.86
N PRO A 1036 -29.39 -21.13 6.99
CA PRO A 1036 -28.65 -20.37 6.00
C PRO A 1036 -27.19 -20.79 5.92
N LEU A 1037 -26.75 -21.24 4.74
CA LEU A 1037 -25.39 -21.70 4.44
C LEU A 1037 -24.87 -21.04 3.16
N TYR A 1038 -23.55 -20.91 3.04
CA TYR A 1038 -22.87 -20.34 1.87
C TYR A 1038 -22.45 -21.44 0.89
N GLU A 1039 -23.17 -21.54 -0.23
CA GLU A 1039 -22.91 -22.44 -1.36
C GLU A 1039 -22.02 -21.74 -2.41
N PRO A 1040 -21.29 -22.46 -3.28
CA PRO A 1040 -20.75 -21.86 -4.51
C PRO A 1040 -21.86 -21.27 -5.38
N LEU A 1041 -21.58 -20.18 -6.11
CA LEU A 1041 -22.53 -19.62 -7.08
C LEU A 1041 -22.68 -20.56 -8.28
N ASP A 1042 -23.91 -21.02 -8.54
CA ASP A 1042 -24.26 -21.78 -9.75
C ASP A 1042 -24.67 -20.79 -10.86
N PRO A 1043 -23.93 -20.72 -11.98
CA PRO A 1043 -24.23 -19.78 -13.07
C PRO A 1043 -25.65 -19.88 -13.65
N LYS A 1044 -26.29 -21.07 -13.57
CA LYS A 1044 -27.62 -21.34 -14.14
C LYS A 1044 -28.75 -21.19 -13.13
N LYS A 1045 -28.45 -21.25 -11.83
CA LYS A 1045 -29.44 -21.08 -10.74
C LYS A 1045 -29.88 -19.61 -10.67
N THR A 1046 -31.16 -19.40 -10.37
CA THR A 1046 -31.76 -18.06 -10.20
C THR A 1046 -31.88 -17.72 -8.73
N TYR A 1047 -31.49 -16.50 -8.36
CA TYR A 1047 -31.48 -15.97 -7.00
C TYR A 1047 -32.25 -14.65 -6.94
N GLY A 1048 -32.95 -14.37 -5.83
CA GLY A 1048 -33.52 -13.06 -5.55
C GLY A 1048 -32.45 -12.08 -5.06
N VAL A 1049 -32.50 -10.85 -5.58
CA VAL A 1049 -31.57 -9.75 -5.28
C VAL A 1049 -32.37 -8.50 -4.94
N VAL A 1050 -31.92 -7.72 -3.95
CA VAL A 1050 -32.46 -6.39 -3.60
C VAL A 1050 -31.37 -5.32 -3.60
N THR A 1051 -31.68 -4.13 -4.11
CA THR A 1051 -30.74 -2.99 -4.23
C THR A 1051 -31.49 -1.65 -4.39
N ALA A 1052 -30.76 -0.54 -4.35
CA ALA A 1052 -31.26 0.80 -4.64
C ALA A 1052 -31.64 1.01 -6.12
N SER A 1053 -32.62 1.88 -6.38
CA SER A 1053 -33.18 2.16 -7.71
C SER A 1053 -32.17 2.67 -8.73
N PHE A 1054 -31.20 3.51 -8.31
CA PHE A 1054 -30.10 3.99 -9.16
C PHE A 1054 -29.42 2.85 -9.94
N LEU A 1055 -29.00 1.80 -9.24
CA LEU A 1055 -28.40 0.62 -9.86
C LEU A 1055 -29.38 -0.11 -10.80
N THR A 1056 -30.66 -0.20 -10.45
CA THR A 1056 -31.67 -0.80 -11.34
C THR A 1056 -32.04 0.05 -12.56
N ASN A 1057 -31.60 1.31 -12.62
CA ASN A 1057 -31.73 2.17 -13.78
C ASN A 1057 -30.49 2.11 -14.69
N GLY A 1058 -29.48 1.31 -14.34
CA GLY A 1058 -28.19 1.25 -15.04
C GLY A 1058 -27.13 2.20 -14.50
N GLY A 1059 -27.37 2.81 -13.34
CA GLY A 1059 -26.42 3.66 -12.63
C GLY A 1059 -25.07 2.96 -12.43
N ASP A 1060 -23.99 3.75 -12.45
CA ASP A 1060 -22.60 3.30 -12.49
C ASP A 1060 -22.29 2.30 -13.65
N GLY A 1061 -23.15 2.25 -14.67
CA GLY A 1061 -23.02 1.33 -15.81
C GLY A 1061 -23.44 -0.12 -15.51
N HIS A 1062 -24.25 -0.35 -14.47
CA HIS A 1062 -24.79 -1.68 -14.13
C HIS A 1062 -25.95 -2.10 -15.05
N GLU A 1063 -25.68 -2.18 -16.36
CA GLU A 1063 -26.63 -2.56 -17.42
C GLU A 1063 -27.34 -3.91 -17.18
N VAL A 1064 -26.72 -4.84 -16.44
CA VAL A 1064 -27.31 -6.13 -16.04
C VAL A 1064 -28.50 -5.94 -15.09
N LEU A 1065 -28.43 -4.92 -14.24
CA LEU A 1065 -29.48 -4.53 -13.30
C LEU A 1065 -30.53 -3.64 -14.00
N ALA A 1066 -30.11 -2.83 -14.98
CA ALA A 1066 -31.02 -2.15 -15.90
C ALA A 1066 -31.96 -3.12 -16.63
N ASN A 1067 -31.42 -4.24 -17.11
CA ASN A 1067 -32.16 -5.27 -17.87
C ASN A 1067 -32.71 -6.43 -17.00
N ALA A 1068 -32.70 -6.30 -15.66
CA ALA A 1068 -33.21 -7.35 -14.78
C ALA A 1068 -34.74 -7.53 -14.91
N PRO A 1069 -35.25 -8.76 -15.07
CA PRO A 1069 -36.67 -9.02 -15.25
C PRO A 1069 -37.46 -8.95 -13.94
N ASN A 1070 -38.76 -8.63 -14.04
CA ASN A 1070 -39.73 -8.68 -12.94
C ASN A 1070 -39.32 -7.85 -11.70
N LYS A 1071 -38.81 -6.63 -11.92
CA LYS A 1071 -38.52 -5.66 -10.85
C LYS A 1071 -39.79 -5.31 -10.07
N LYS A 1072 -39.72 -5.41 -8.74
CA LYS A 1072 -40.72 -4.90 -7.80
C LYS A 1072 -40.08 -3.78 -6.99
N VAL A 1073 -40.66 -2.59 -7.02
CA VAL A 1073 -40.38 -1.51 -6.05
C VAL A 1073 -41.01 -1.88 -4.71
N GLN A 1074 -40.29 -1.68 -3.60
CA GLN A 1074 -40.80 -1.92 -2.25
C GLN A 1074 -41.43 -0.67 -1.65
N ASP A 1075 -42.16 -0.84 -0.55
CA ASP A 1075 -42.96 0.24 0.06
C ASP A 1075 -42.12 1.30 0.80
N LEU A 1076 -40.80 1.09 0.92
CA LEU A 1076 -39.85 1.99 1.59
C LEU A 1076 -38.67 2.35 0.67
N GLY A 1077 -38.18 3.59 0.80
CA GLY A 1077 -36.90 4.03 0.23
C GLY A 1077 -35.68 3.46 0.96
N ASP A 1078 -34.48 3.75 0.46
CA ASP A 1078 -33.22 3.25 1.00
C ASP A 1078 -32.98 3.69 2.45
N VAL A 1079 -33.08 5.00 2.74
CA VAL A 1079 -33.02 5.56 4.09
C VAL A 1079 -34.07 4.93 5.00
N ASP A 1080 -35.34 4.87 4.58
CA ASP A 1080 -36.42 4.36 5.43
C ASP A 1080 -36.33 2.84 5.67
N THR A 1081 -35.72 2.08 4.76
CA THR A 1081 -35.41 0.66 4.98
C THR A 1081 -34.31 0.49 6.04
N VAL A 1082 -33.27 1.34 6.02
CA VAL A 1082 -32.23 1.37 7.07
C VAL A 1082 -32.85 1.79 8.42
N VAL A 1083 -33.72 2.81 8.45
CA VAL A 1083 -34.47 3.22 9.65
C VAL A 1083 -35.37 2.09 10.17
N TRP A 1084 -36.04 1.36 9.29
CA TRP A 1084 -36.91 0.23 9.65
C TRP A 1084 -36.12 -0.93 10.30
N TYR A 1085 -34.90 -1.17 9.81
CA TYR A 1085 -33.95 -2.11 10.41
C TYR A 1085 -33.43 -1.62 11.76
N LEU A 1086 -32.92 -0.38 11.83
CA LEU A 1086 -32.35 0.20 13.05
C LEU A 1086 -33.34 0.27 14.20
N LYS A 1087 -34.59 0.67 13.94
CA LYS A 1087 -35.69 0.68 14.95
C LYS A 1087 -36.10 -0.72 15.44
N ARG A 1088 -35.48 -1.79 14.94
CA ARG A 1088 -35.65 -3.19 15.38
C ARG A 1088 -34.40 -3.80 16.03
N GLN A 1089 -33.28 -3.08 16.04
CA GLN A 1089 -32.09 -3.45 16.79
C GLN A 1089 -32.04 -2.65 18.10
N THR A 1090 -31.50 -3.24 19.17
CA THR A 1090 -31.24 -2.49 20.42
C THR A 1090 -30.07 -1.52 20.24
N GLU A 1091 -29.02 -2.00 19.56
CA GLU A 1091 -27.81 -1.28 19.18
C GLU A 1091 -27.10 -2.11 18.09
N VAL A 1092 -26.49 -1.46 17.10
CA VAL A 1092 -25.75 -2.13 16.02
C VAL A 1092 -24.24 -2.07 16.21
N TYR A 1093 -23.54 -3.07 15.67
CA TYR A 1093 -22.08 -3.18 15.71
C TYR A 1093 -21.57 -3.84 14.41
N PRO A 1094 -21.88 -3.28 13.22
CA PRO A 1094 -21.46 -3.91 11.97
C PRO A 1094 -19.93 -3.96 11.89
N GLU A 1095 -19.42 -5.11 11.47
CA GLU A 1095 -18.00 -5.41 11.37
C GLU A 1095 -17.63 -5.73 9.91
N GLU A 1096 -16.33 -5.70 9.59
CA GLU A 1096 -15.79 -6.18 8.32
C GLU A 1096 -15.54 -7.69 8.43
N GLN A 1097 -16.41 -8.47 7.80
CA GLN A 1097 -16.51 -9.93 7.96
C GLN A 1097 -15.66 -10.69 6.93
N GLY A 1098 -15.04 -9.98 5.98
CA GLY A 1098 -14.38 -10.59 4.84
C GLY A 1098 -15.40 -11.14 3.82
N ARG A 1099 -16.52 -10.42 3.66
CA ARG A 1099 -17.45 -10.57 2.55
C ARG A 1099 -16.76 -10.24 1.23
N ILE A 1100 -15.83 -9.29 1.23
CA ILE A 1100 -14.96 -8.93 0.10
C ILE A 1100 -13.52 -9.27 0.47
N LYS A 1101 -12.81 -9.97 -0.42
CA LYS A 1101 -11.37 -10.25 -0.28
C LYS A 1101 -10.63 -10.01 -1.57
N PHE A 1102 -9.40 -9.54 -1.48
CA PHE A 1102 -8.50 -9.38 -2.61
C PHE A 1102 -7.33 -10.35 -2.54
N VAL A 1103 -6.89 -10.83 -3.69
CA VAL A 1103 -5.64 -11.56 -3.86
C VAL A 1103 -4.74 -10.81 -4.85
N GLU A 1104 -3.45 -10.76 -4.55
CA GLU A 1104 -2.43 -10.04 -5.33
C GLU A 1104 -1.75 -10.92 -6.40
N SER A 1105 -2.33 -12.07 -6.65
CA SER A 1105 -1.97 -13.03 -7.68
C SER A 1105 -3.23 -13.82 -8.02
N GLU A 1106 -3.21 -14.57 -9.12
CA GLU A 1106 -4.09 -15.73 -9.22
C GLU A 1106 -3.59 -16.81 -8.23
N GLY A 1107 -3.86 -16.61 -6.93
CA GLY A 1107 -3.38 -17.53 -5.89
C GLY A 1107 -2.88 -16.93 -4.57
N GLY A 1108 -3.45 -15.83 -4.06
CA GLY A 1108 -3.41 -15.53 -2.62
C GLY A 1108 -2.35 -14.54 -2.10
N ASN A 1109 -2.78 -13.80 -1.06
CA ASN A 1109 -2.03 -13.21 0.06
C ASN A 1109 -0.86 -12.21 -0.14
N THR A 1110 -1.21 -10.93 0.11
CA THR A 1110 -0.58 -9.95 1.04
C THR A 1110 0.88 -9.45 0.85
N PRO A 1111 1.16 -8.16 1.19
CA PRO A 1111 2.43 -7.50 0.85
C PRO A 1111 3.48 -7.46 1.98
N SER A 1112 4.76 -7.45 1.59
CA SER A 1112 5.85 -6.83 2.36
C SER A 1112 6.87 -6.19 1.40
N GLY A 1113 7.52 -5.10 1.82
CA GLY A 1113 8.31 -4.24 0.93
C GLY A 1113 9.80 -4.60 0.83
N ALA A 1114 10.14 -5.80 0.32
CA ALA A 1114 11.54 -6.23 0.14
C ALA A 1114 11.76 -7.27 -1.00
N THR A 1115 11.03 -7.20 -2.12
CA THR A 1115 11.11 -8.22 -3.18
C THR A 1115 11.07 -7.65 -4.60
N ARG A 1116 12.23 -7.15 -5.10
CA ARG A 1116 12.43 -6.88 -6.55
C ARG A 1116 13.69 -7.54 -7.15
N THR A 1117 14.60 -8.07 -6.32
CA THR A 1117 15.81 -8.81 -6.74
C THR A 1117 15.49 -10.07 -7.56
N PHE A 1118 14.37 -10.72 -7.27
CA PHE A 1118 13.97 -12.03 -7.83
C PHE A 1118 12.79 -11.98 -8.82
N GLY A 1119 12.41 -10.80 -9.32
CA GLY A 1119 11.30 -10.69 -10.28
C GLY A 1119 11.53 -11.46 -11.60
N VAL A 1120 12.77 -11.83 -11.92
CA VAL A 1120 13.13 -12.61 -13.12
C VAL A 1120 12.58 -14.03 -13.02
N LEU A 1121 12.68 -14.64 -11.82
CA LEU A 1121 12.11 -15.94 -11.46
C LEU A 1121 10.60 -16.00 -11.81
N ALA A 1122 9.84 -15.02 -11.34
CA ALA A 1122 8.38 -14.96 -11.51
C ALA A 1122 7.95 -14.58 -12.95
N LEU A 1123 8.71 -13.71 -13.63
CA LEU A 1123 8.43 -13.36 -15.03
C LEU A 1123 8.70 -14.54 -15.96
N VAL A 1124 9.78 -15.31 -15.73
CA VAL A 1124 10.07 -16.54 -16.47
C VAL A 1124 9.00 -17.60 -16.19
N LEU A 1125 8.58 -17.80 -14.93
CA LEU A 1125 7.46 -18.70 -14.58
C LEU A 1125 6.16 -18.38 -15.33
N THR A 1126 5.81 -17.09 -15.46
CA THR A 1126 4.58 -16.66 -16.15
C THR A 1126 4.69 -16.56 -17.67
N LEU A 1127 5.91 -16.46 -18.23
CA LEU A 1127 6.13 -16.47 -19.67
C LEU A 1127 6.40 -17.87 -20.25
N VAL A 1128 6.91 -18.81 -19.45
CA VAL A 1128 6.95 -20.24 -19.81
C VAL A 1128 5.53 -20.81 -19.81
N THR A 1129 4.76 -20.62 -18.73
CA THR A 1129 3.38 -21.15 -18.65
C THR A 1129 2.40 -20.53 -19.66
N LYS A 1130 2.69 -19.32 -20.19
CA LYS A 1130 1.90 -18.72 -21.29
C LYS A 1130 2.10 -19.39 -22.66
N VAL A 1131 3.02 -20.33 -22.80
CA VAL A 1131 3.15 -21.19 -24.00
C VAL A 1131 2.29 -22.46 -23.88
N VAL A 1132 1.81 -22.79 -22.67
CA VAL A 1132 1.18 -24.09 -22.34
C VAL A 1132 -0.36 -24.02 -22.31
N ILE A 1133 -0.98 -22.91 -22.72
CA ILE A 1133 -2.45 -22.80 -22.92
C ILE A 1133 -2.78 -22.15 -24.27
N VAL A 1134 -2.58 -22.93 -25.33
CA VAL A 1134 -3.39 -22.97 -26.56
C VAL A 1134 -3.76 -24.43 -26.80
#